data_AF-A0A961IKZ7-F1
#
_entry.id   AF-A0A961IKZ7-F1
#
_cell.length_a   1.000
_cell.length_b   1.000
_cell.length_c   1.000
_cell.angle_alpha   90.00
_cell.angle_beta   90.00
_cell.angle_gamma   90.00
#
_symmetry.space_group_name_H-M   'P 1'
#
loop_
_entity.id
_entity.type
_entity.pdbx_description
1 polymer ?
#
loop_
_entity_poly.entity_id
_entity_poly.type
_entity_poly.pdbx_seq_one_letter_code
_entity_poly.pdbx_strand_id
1 'polypeptide(L)'
;MAGRARRAPGTILVALGLSLSLACSTDDPNPDLLAQLLQGRLPILQSYYSYAGAGNAGGTLQQVLVSTINLSRSSIYCSFHDVNLPAVLDALHLAYLRNVDVRVGIDEDYQTGIGYDVLAQYLTTTGTGTNRRLWVGNSGSGEVYMNICVSDRTRVFASTAAPTLEEMFHQNAYAIYLQSDENEGIATKFNTVLDVITHGSFGSSKQRLSRRNHWLVGGLDVGIYFAPEEDPLEGFLMPRLPDTTDAILMYSSEFFSNELDSSDIREASDLAYEINASRAPVKQVVSSWYSYVTSDPDASLGLNSMQYLNANGGAGLLVHANPWPTGGMSFVIMNPNGPGRMTFASSHPYGARTDSSHDGFTFIFEDIRFAGEFMGFYSGLVSRSVSVPTNTGTDYATANNREVVISELNWMGGYNDDGSGRTGSYVELYNNTGGTINLSGWRLRCTNSGGTNTMVTIPNQTLIGPEQYLLLQEDTNPLAIVAHRTVNWTTTLTGLSGIQTCQLEDPDATIIDIVGDAGQSFGLNENAFGVNDTTNRIRRSMERTTLTGDGSSSNFHTNSNASWATNFNVRGGNNDKTFGTPGLPNSANVATSQLLQGVIMNEICVNNASCAGGSDYVELYNTTSRDIDLSAARAYIQNDTSCDLTNGVNNKNAVSGTIPAGGYLVFNNGGANFIVNSHCVALTIGSEDILSHSSANIVDFVSFVAGTPAVPASHRTTITNKTSRCPNGTGQYGQNWIAERPDSSGAANDCPAAQATVLISEVAAANNCGVDGQDTDFIELYVTAGGSMGGWEVREHGSSSGTLLYTFDNAFSVTTGDVIIVHTDSGTKTGEVNEDVGGTRNDSPTTTTCSTGPHGVNGVWDVYSADTGFTATDNCFFLRNGLNAIVDAVCFSNMDGDATSTMMGVFTDYYDDHAPQNADTTPIDSDMWAFTTLPADGGNDATIQGMCVNWNGLAGGNSLKRNGTTDTNAASDWSASGAQNPGTHP
;
A
#
# COMPACT_ATOMS: atom_id res chain seq x y z
N MET A 1 -24.89 -57.11 -38.05
CA MET A 1 -25.65 -56.80 -39.28
C MET A 1 -25.03 -55.60 -39.96
N ALA A 2 -25.06 -55.60 -41.29
CA ALA A 2 -24.30 -54.77 -42.22
C ALA A 2 -24.38 -53.25 -41.96
N GLY A 3 -23.26 -52.55 -42.21
CA GLY A 3 -23.14 -51.11 -42.06
C GLY A 3 -23.56 -50.28 -43.27
N ARG A 4 -23.33 -48.97 -43.15
CA ARG A 4 -23.07 -48.03 -44.25
C ARG A 4 -22.56 -46.69 -43.69
N ALA A 5 -21.24 -46.50 -43.75
CA ALA A 5 -20.60 -45.19 -43.66
C ALA A 5 -20.30 -44.69 -45.09
N ARG A 6 -20.62 -43.43 -45.40
CA ARG A 6 -20.26 -42.74 -46.65
C ARG A 6 -18.94 -41.98 -46.48
N ARG A 7 -18.12 -41.98 -47.53
CA ARG A 7 -16.79 -41.33 -47.67
C ARG A 7 -16.89 -39.83 -48.03
N ALA A 8 -16.05 -39.01 -47.35
CA ALA A 8 -15.04 -37.99 -47.79
C ALA A 8 -15.29 -37.08 -49.03
N PRO A 9 -14.74 -35.84 -49.10
CA PRO A 9 -13.31 -35.45 -48.92
C PRO A 9 -13.11 -34.22 -47.99
N GLY A 10 -11.94 -33.83 -47.47
CA GLY A 10 -10.55 -33.99 -47.89
C GLY A 10 -9.95 -32.61 -48.18
N THR A 11 -9.49 -31.88 -47.15
CA THR A 11 -8.48 -30.81 -47.31
C THR A 11 -7.61 -30.80 -46.04
N ILE A 12 -6.36 -31.20 -46.24
CA ILE A 12 -5.30 -31.28 -45.25
C ILE A 12 -4.55 -29.95 -45.29
N LEU A 13 -4.56 -29.20 -44.19
CA LEU A 13 -3.55 -28.18 -43.93
C LEU A 13 -2.80 -28.62 -42.67
N VAL A 14 -1.58 -29.11 -42.88
CA VAL A 14 -0.65 -29.48 -41.81
C VAL A 14 0.01 -28.21 -41.33
N ALA A 15 -0.34 -27.74 -40.13
CA ALA A 15 0.51 -26.87 -39.34
C ALA A 15 1.01 -27.69 -38.14
N LEU A 16 2.22 -28.23 -38.30
CA LEU A 16 3.01 -28.82 -37.21
C LEU A 16 3.38 -27.69 -36.24
N GLY A 17 2.75 -27.67 -35.07
CA GLY A 17 3.20 -26.92 -33.90
C GLY A 17 3.27 -27.90 -32.73
N LEU A 18 4.28 -28.77 -32.74
CA LEU A 18 4.56 -29.65 -31.60
C LEU A 18 4.98 -28.78 -30.42
N SER A 19 4.27 -28.98 -29.32
CA SER A 19 4.63 -28.56 -27.98
C SER A 19 5.98 -29.14 -27.56
N LEU A 20 6.85 -28.26 -27.07
CA LEU A 20 7.93 -28.60 -26.16
C LEU A 20 7.77 -27.70 -24.93
N SER A 21 6.93 -28.17 -24.00
CA SER A 21 6.94 -27.73 -22.62
C SER A 21 8.21 -28.26 -21.97
N LEU A 22 9.25 -27.44 -21.93
CA LEU A 22 10.33 -27.63 -20.97
C LEU A 22 9.85 -27.11 -19.62
N ALA A 23 9.56 -28.06 -18.73
CA ALA A 23 9.58 -27.82 -17.31
C ALA A 23 11.00 -27.37 -16.93
N CYS A 24 11.14 -26.12 -16.50
CA CYS A 24 12.24 -25.68 -15.68
C CYS A 24 11.62 -24.91 -14.53
N SER A 25 11.86 -25.41 -13.32
CA SER A 25 11.48 -24.76 -12.08
C SER A 25 12.20 -23.42 -11.97
N THR A 26 11.44 -22.34 -11.91
CA THR A 26 11.85 -21.12 -11.24
C THR A 26 10.70 -20.70 -10.35
N ASP A 27 10.98 -20.68 -9.06
CA ASP A 27 10.09 -20.25 -7.99
C ASP A 27 9.60 -18.81 -8.23
N ASP A 28 8.34 -18.68 -8.64
CA ASP A 28 7.50 -17.50 -8.42
C ASP A 28 6.02 -17.95 -8.55
N PRO A 29 5.22 -18.02 -7.46
CA PRO A 29 3.90 -18.64 -7.50
C PRO A 29 2.78 -17.67 -7.88
N ASN A 30 3.06 -16.52 -8.52
CA ASN A 30 2.01 -15.56 -8.85
C ASN A 30 1.95 -15.21 -10.34
N PRO A 31 1.33 -16.04 -11.19
CA PRO A 31 0.92 -15.60 -12.52
C PRO A 31 -0.21 -14.57 -12.36
N ASP A 32 0.05 -13.32 -12.77
CA ASP A 32 -0.87 -12.16 -12.78
C ASP A 32 -2.36 -12.54 -12.71
N LEU A 33 -2.89 -12.57 -11.48
CA LEU A 33 -4.23 -13.06 -11.14
C LEU A 33 -5.31 -12.19 -11.81
N LEU A 34 -5.05 -10.89 -11.92
CA LEU A 34 -5.95 -9.91 -12.51
C LEU A 34 -6.09 -10.13 -14.02
N ALA A 35 -4.99 -10.48 -14.70
CA ALA A 35 -5.01 -10.82 -16.12
C ALA A 35 -5.85 -12.08 -16.41
N GLN A 36 -5.84 -13.10 -15.53
CA GLN A 36 -6.65 -14.30 -15.71
C GLN A 36 -8.15 -14.05 -15.44
N LEU A 37 -8.47 -13.26 -14.40
CA LEU A 37 -9.85 -12.84 -14.08
C LEU A 37 -10.48 -11.97 -15.17
N LEU A 38 -9.69 -11.13 -15.85
CA LEU A 38 -10.16 -10.25 -16.94
C LEU A 38 -10.30 -10.97 -18.30
N GLN A 39 -9.71 -12.15 -18.49
CA GLN A 39 -9.66 -12.83 -19.80
C GLN A 39 -10.91 -13.63 -20.20
N GLY A 40 -11.98 -13.63 -19.39
CA GLY A 40 -13.34 -13.93 -19.86
C GLY A 40 -13.59 -15.30 -20.51
N ARG A 41 -12.79 -16.34 -20.24
CA ARG A 41 -13.11 -17.70 -20.70
C ARG A 41 -14.13 -18.35 -19.77
N LEU A 42 -15.41 -18.18 -20.09
CA LEU A 42 -16.50 -18.84 -19.37
C LEU A 42 -16.61 -20.33 -19.74
N PRO A 43 -16.95 -21.22 -18.79
CA PRO A 43 -16.94 -21.04 -17.32
C PRO A 43 -15.55 -21.28 -16.68
N ILE A 44 -15.29 -20.63 -15.54
CA ILE A 44 -14.04 -20.75 -14.76
C ILE A 44 -14.33 -21.45 -13.43
N LEU A 45 -13.45 -22.36 -13.02
CA LEU A 45 -13.44 -22.99 -11.70
C LEU A 45 -11.99 -23.13 -11.25
N GLN A 46 -11.64 -22.56 -10.09
CA GLN A 46 -10.28 -22.53 -9.54
C GLN A 46 -10.31 -22.76 -8.03
N SER A 47 -9.32 -23.50 -7.53
CA SER A 47 -9.08 -23.71 -6.10
C SER A 47 -7.91 -22.85 -5.62
N TYR A 48 -7.98 -22.46 -4.36
CA TYR A 48 -6.94 -21.73 -3.64
C TYR A 48 -6.76 -22.40 -2.28
N TYR A 49 -5.53 -22.45 -1.78
CA TYR A 49 -5.19 -23.16 -0.56
C TYR A 49 -4.31 -22.31 0.35
N SER A 50 -4.56 -22.40 1.65
CA SER A 50 -3.71 -21.86 2.71
C SER A 50 -3.36 -23.00 3.68
N TYR A 51 -2.13 -22.99 4.19
CA TYR A 51 -1.71 -23.91 5.26
C TYR A 51 -1.77 -23.16 6.60
N ALA A 52 -1.27 -23.70 7.70
CA ALA A 52 -1.07 -22.96 8.95
C ALA A 52 0.44 -22.77 9.20
N GLY A 53 0.90 -21.53 9.38
CA GLY A 53 2.31 -21.17 9.64
C GLY A 53 2.73 -19.80 9.06
N ALA A 54 3.93 -19.30 9.40
CA ALA A 54 4.51 -18.07 8.85
C ALA A 54 4.90 -18.29 7.37
N GLY A 55 4.54 -17.34 6.50
CA GLY A 55 4.73 -17.46 5.04
C GLY A 55 3.47 -17.92 4.28
N ASN A 56 2.31 -17.99 4.94
CA ASN A 56 1.07 -18.42 4.32
C ASN A 56 0.57 -17.49 3.20
N ALA A 57 0.14 -18.12 2.11
CA ALA A 57 -0.56 -17.52 0.99
C ALA A 57 -2.02 -17.13 1.32
N GLY A 58 -2.34 -16.80 2.57
CA GLY A 58 -3.66 -16.25 2.97
C GLY A 58 -3.99 -14.95 2.22
N GLY A 59 -2.94 -14.23 1.79
CA GLY A 59 -3.05 -13.12 0.85
C GLY A 59 -3.80 -13.50 -0.42
N THR A 60 -3.69 -14.74 -0.92
CA THR A 60 -4.40 -15.17 -2.14
C THR A 60 -5.91 -15.36 -1.89
N LEU A 61 -6.33 -15.98 -0.78
CA LEU A 61 -7.76 -16.10 -0.42
C LEU A 61 -8.38 -14.71 -0.24
N GLN A 62 -7.72 -13.83 0.51
CA GLN A 62 -8.14 -12.44 0.66
C GLN A 62 -8.19 -11.72 -0.70
N GLN A 63 -7.16 -11.85 -1.54
CA GLN A 63 -7.09 -11.19 -2.84
C GLN A 63 -8.23 -11.63 -3.77
N VAL A 64 -8.56 -12.92 -3.80
CA VAL A 64 -9.66 -13.45 -4.61
C VAL A 64 -11.00 -12.95 -4.10
N LEU A 65 -11.22 -12.93 -2.78
CA LEU A 65 -12.43 -12.36 -2.19
C LEU A 65 -12.56 -10.86 -2.49
N VAL A 66 -11.51 -10.08 -2.22
CA VAL A 66 -11.47 -8.63 -2.50
C VAL A 66 -11.69 -8.36 -3.99
N SER A 67 -11.09 -9.15 -4.87
CA SER A 67 -11.31 -9.05 -6.32
C SER A 67 -12.76 -9.36 -6.70
N THR A 68 -13.35 -10.39 -6.10
CA THR A 68 -14.77 -10.75 -6.31
C THR A 68 -15.69 -9.60 -5.91
N ILE A 69 -15.42 -8.96 -4.77
CA ILE A 69 -16.18 -7.79 -4.30
C ILE A 69 -15.97 -6.59 -5.24
N ASN A 70 -14.73 -6.26 -5.57
CA ASN A 70 -14.39 -5.10 -6.40
C ASN A 70 -14.92 -5.18 -7.83
N LEU A 71 -15.05 -6.38 -8.38
CA LEU A 71 -15.62 -6.60 -9.72
C LEU A 71 -17.16 -6.51 -9.76
N SER A 72 -17.83 -6.39 -8.62
CA SER A 72 -19.29 -6.32 -8.53
C SER A 72 -19.84 -5.01 -9.10
N ARG A 73 -20.84 -5.12 -9.99
CA ARG A 73 -21.47 -3.96 -10.65
C ARG A 73 -22.89 -3.70 -10.20
N SER A 74 -23.59 -4.71 -9.69
CA SER A 74 -25.03 -4.67 -9.41
C SER A 74 -25.37 -5.21 -8.03
N SER A 75 -24.78 -6.34 -7.61
CA SER A 75 -25.03 -6.94 -6.31
C SER A 75 -23.82 -7.71 -5.79
N ILE A 76 -23.61 -7.67 -4.47
CA ILE A 76 -22.67 -8.51 -3.75
C ILE A 76 -23.33 -9.00 -2.46
N TYR A 77 -23.66 -10.29 -2.42
CA TYR A 77 -24.26 -10.93 -1.26
C TYR A 77 -23.26 -11.84 -0.61
N CYS A 78 -23.08 -11.72 0.70
CA CYS A 78 -22.11 -12.50 1.44
C CYS A 78 -22.71 -13.10 2.71
N SER A 79 -22.17 -14.24 3.14
CA SER A 79 -22.39 -14.81 4.46
C SER A 79 -21.04 -15.22 5.02
N PHE A 80 -20.75 -14.79 6.24
CA PHE A 80 -19.50 -15.06 6.93
C PHE A 80 -19.77 -15.64 8.31
N HIS A 81 -18.85 -16.48 8.78
CA HIS A 81 -18.76 -16.83 10.19
C HIS A 81 -18.43 -15.57 11.01
N ASP A 82 -17.29 -14.94 10.72
CA ASP A 82 -16.86 -13.61 11.19
C ASP A 82 -16.18 -12.83 10.03
N VAL A 83 -16.02 -11.51 10.17
CA VAL A 83 -15.30 -10.67 9.20
C VAL A 83 -14.55 -9.55 9.89
N ASN A 84 -13.22 -9.59 9.92
CA ASN A 84 -12.43 -8.52 10.55
C ASN A 84 -11.22 -8.06 9.73
N LEU A 85 -11.05 -8.59 8.51
CA LEU A 85 -10.00 -8.14 7.59
C LEU A 85 -10.31 -6.73 7.05
N PRO A 86 -9.45 -5.73 7.30
CA PRO A 86 -9.68 -4.36 6.83
C PRO A 86 -9.89 -4.27 5.32
N ALA A 87 -9.09 -4.98 4.53
CA ALA A 87 -9.21 -4.98 3.07
C ALA A 87 -10.55 -5.50 2.55
N VAL A 88 -11.18 -6.45 3.27
CA VAL A 88 -12.50 -6.98 2.90
C VAL A 88 -13.60 -5.99 3.29
N LEU A 89 -13.51 -5.43 4.50
CA LEU A 89 -14.44 -4.39 4.98
C LEU A 89 -14.40 -3.15 4.06
N ASP A 90 -13.21 -2.68 3.69
CA ASP A 90 -13.01 -1.58 2.76
C ASP A 90 -13.59 -1.89 1.38
N ALA A 91 -13.35 -3.09 0.85
CA ALA A 91 -13.90 -3.50 -0.44
C ALA A 91 -15.44 -3.48 -0.44
N LEU A 92 -16.07 -3.95 0.64
CA LEU A 92 -17.53 -3.94 0.81
C LEU A 92 -18.07 -2.50 0.94
N HIS A 93 -17.39 -1.63 1.68
CA HIS A 93 -17.76 -0.22 1.79
C HIS A 93 -17.62 0.49 0.44
N LEU A 94 -16.51 0.28 -0.27
CA LEU A 94 -16.32 0.83 -1.61
C LEU A 94 -17.37 0.32 -2.61
N ALA A 95 -17.80 -0.94 -2.52
CA ALA A 95 -18.90 -1.46 -3.32
C ALA A 95 -20.23 -0.73 -2.99
N TYR A 96 -20.51 -0.51 -1.72
CA TYR A 96 -21.67 0.26 -1.28
C TYR A 96 -21.66 1.70 -1.83
N LEU A 97 -20.51 2.39 -1.77
CA LEU A 97 -20.35 3.74 -2.33
C LEU A 97 -20.52 3.78 -3.86
N ARG A 98 -20.25 2.67 -4.55
CA ARG A 98 -20.53 2.48 -5.99
C ARG A 98 -22.00 2.15 -6.29
N ASN A 99 -22.88 2.21 -5.30
CA ASN A 99 -24.31 1.89 -5.42
C ASN A 99 -24.58 0.43 -5.83
N VAL A 100 -23.69 -0.49 -5.43
CA VAL A 100 -23.92 -1.94 -5.52
C VAL A 100 -24.86 -2.37 -4.39
N ASP A 101 -25.80 -3.30 -4.66
CA ASP A 101 -26.62 -3.92 -3.60
C ASP A 101 -25.73 -4.84 -2.74
N VAL A 102 -25.28 -4.32 -1.59
CA VAL A 102 -24.48 -5.06 -0.60
C VAL A 102 -25.39 -5.67 0.47
N ARG A 103 -25.29 -6.98 0.67
CA ARG A 103 -25.94 -7.70 1.78
C ARG A 103 -24.97 -8.65 2.47
N VAL A 104 -24.99 -8.66 3.79
CA VAL A 104 -24.10 -9.51 4.59
C VAL A 104 -24.90 -10.22 5.68
N GLY A 105 -24.73 -11.53 5.79
CA GLY A 105 -25.10 -12.34 6.95
C GLY A 105 -23.86 -12.68 7.78
N ILE A 106 -23.95 -12.58 9.09
CA ILE A 106 -22.88 -12.94 10.04
C ILE A 106 -23.48 -13.87 11.09
N ASP A 107 -22.64 -14.72 11.69
CA ASP A 107 -23.02 -15.46 12.87
C ASP A 107 -23.32 -14.51 14.06
N GLU A 108 -24.36 -14.82 14.83
CA GLU A 108 -24.80 -13.99 15.95
C GLU A 108 -23.78 -13.88 17.08
N ASP A 109 -22.93 -14.89 17.27
CA ASP A 109 -21.91 -14.88 18.32
C ASP A 109 -20.85 -13.78 18.08
N TYR A 110 -20.74 -13.29 16.84
CA TYR A 110 -19.84 -12.19 16.44
C TYR A 110 -20.54 -10.84 16.28
N GLN A 111 -21.78 -10.70 16.78
CA GLN A 111 -22.49 -9.41 16.77
C GLN A 111 -21.77 -8.30 17.53
N THR A 112 -20.90 -8.63 18.48
CA THR A 112 -20.09 -7.64 19.22
C THR A 112 -18.67 -7.47 18.66
N GLY A 113 -18.39 -8.09 17.51
CA GLY A 113 -17.10 -8.01 16.84
C GLY A 113 -16.90 -6.72 16.04
N ILE A 114 -15.64 -6.35 15.84
CA ILE A 114 -15.23 -5.15 15.07
C ILE A 114 -15.83 -5.17 13.65
N GLY A 115 -15.90 -6.35 13.05
CA GLY A 115 -16.52 -6.57 11.76
C GLY A 115 -17.96 -6.09 11.66
N TYR A 116 -18.77 -6.57 12.59
CA TYR A 116 -20.17 -6.19 12.69
C TYR A 116 -20.30 -4.67 12.88
N ASP A 117 -19.52 -4.08 13.79
CA ASP A 117 -19.56 -2.66 14.08
C ASP A 117 -19.25 -1.81 12.85
N VAL A 118 -18.23 -2.16 12.07
CA VAL A 118 -17.88 -1.45 10.82
C VAL A 118 -18.98 -1.59 9.78
N LEU A 119 -19.50 -2.80 9.58
CA LEU A 119 -20.58 -3.03 8.60
C LEU A 119 -21.86 -2.30 8.99
N ALA A 120 -22.19 -2.25 10.28
CA ALA A 120 -23.37 -1.57 10.82
C ALA A 120 -23.34 -0.05 10.64
N GLN A 121 -22.18 0.56 10.37
CA GLN A 121 -22.06 2.00 10.11
C GLN A 121 -22.69 2.42 8.78
N TYR A 122 -22.72 1.53 7.78
CA TYR A 122 -23.22 1.85 6.43
C TYR A 122 -24.27 0.87 5.89
N LEU A 123 -24.39 -0.33 6.46
CA LEU A 123 -25.46 -1.27 6.14
C LEU A 123 -26.63 -1.15 7.13
N THR A 124 -27.85 -1.14 6.59
CA THR A 124 -29.06 -1.08 7.42
C THR A 124 -29.23 -2.33 8.27
N THR A 125 -29.21 -2.18 9.59
CA THR A 125 -29.42 -3.26 10.58
C THR A 125 -30.87 -3.44 11.00
N THR A 126 -31.70 -2.41 10.81
CA THR A 126 -33.12 -2.39 11.22
C THR A 126 -34.07 -2.50 10.03
N GLY A 127 -35.20 -3.18 10.21
CA GLY A 127 -36.23 -3.37 9.17
C GLY A 127 -36.50 -4.85 8.88
N THR A 128 -37.48 -5.12 8.00
CA THR A 128 -37.83 -6.47 7.56
C THR A 128 -37.71 -6.59 6.04
N GLY A 129 -37.46 -7.82 5.55
CA GLY A 129 -37.34 -8.08 4.12
C GLY A 129 -36.15 -7.34 3.48
N THR A 130 -36.37 -6.73 2.32
CA THR A 130 -35.33 -6.13 1.47
C THR A 130 -34.71 -4.83 2.00
N ASN A 131 -35.27 -4.23 3.06
CA ASN A 131 -34.77 -2.98 3.64
C ASN A 131 -33.59 -3.20 4.59
N ARG A 132 -33.46 -4.41 5.14
CA ARG A 132 -32.33 -4.79 6.00
C ARG A 132 -31.21 -5.38 5.14
N ARG A 133 -29.99 -4.92 5.36
CA ARG A 133 -28.79 -5.26 4.58
C ARG A 133 -27.73 -6.02 5.39
N LEU A 134 -27.77 -5.93 6.71
CA LEU A 134 -26.91 -6.69 7.63
C LEU A 134 -27.77 -7.57 8.54
N TRP A 135 -27.53 -8.88 8.49
CA TRP A 135 -28.23 -9.89 9.27
C TRP A 135 -27.26 -10.62 10.20
N VAL A 136 -27.76 -10.96 11.38
CA VAL A 136 -27.12 -11.85 12.33
C VAL A 136 -28.08 -12.98 12.63
N GLY A 137 -27.57 -14.19 12.83
CA GLY A 137 -28.37 -15.33 13.20
C GLY A 137 -27.53 -16.56 13.49
N ASN A 138 -28.22 -17.68 13.70
CA ASN A 138 -27.66 -18.94 14.19
C ASN A 138 -27.22 -18.94 15.68
N SER A 139 -27.89 -18.16 16.55
CA SER A 139 -27.60 -18.13 17.99
C SER A 139 -27.44 -19.50 18.65
N GLY A 140 -26.46 -19.62 19.55
CA GLY A 140 -26.38 -20.70 20.52
C GLY A 140 -25.30 -21.73 20.21
N SER A 141 -25.69 -22.91 19.75
CA SER A 141 -24.73 -23.99 19.45
C SER A 141 -24.49 -24.20 17.95
N GLY A 142 -25.25 -23.53 17.09
CA GLY A 142 -25.05 -23.56 15.64
C GLY A 142 -24.03 -22.50 15.22
N GLU A 143 -23.27 -22.77 14.15
CA GLU A 143 -22.28 -21.83 13.61
C GLU A 143 -22.44 -21.66 12.08
N VAL A 144 -22.12 -20.47 11.56
CA VAL A 144 -22.19 -20.12 10.14
C VAL A 144 -20.85 -20.36 9.42
N TYR A 145 -20.58 -21.61 9.08
CA TYR A 145 -19.45 -22.08 8.26
C TYR A 145 -19.53 -21.77 6.76
N MET A 146 -20.37 -20.85 6.31
CA MET A 146 -20.60 -20.66 4.88
C MET A 146 -19.50 -19.88 4.16
N ASN A 147 -18.98 -18.79 4.73
CA ASN A 147 -17.86 -18.01 4.17
C ASN A 147 -17.90 -17.83 2.64
N ILE A 148 -19.05 -17.40 2.12
CA ILE A 148 -19.35 -17.28 0.69
C ILE A 148 -19.68 -15.83 0.33
N CYS A 149 -19.26 -15.41 -0.87
CA CYS A 149 -19.76 -14.21 -1.53
C CYS A 149 -20.18 -14.49 -2.98
N VAL A 150 -21.31 -13.91 -3.40
CA VAL A 150 -21.82 -13.98 -4.77
C VAL A 150 -21.92 -12.58 -5.36
N SER A 151 -21.14 -12.35 -6.43
CA SER A 151 -21.11 -11.10 -7.18
C SER A 151 -21.91 -11.21 -8.47
N ASP A 152 -22.79 -10.23 -8.71
CA ASP A 152 -23.62 -10.09 -9.92
C ASP A 152 -24.33 -11.38 -10.36
N ARG A 153 -24.71 -12.23 -9.39
CA ARG A 153 -25.31 -13.56 -9.59
C ARG A 153 -24.49 -14.58 -10.41
N THR A 154 -23.27 -14.25 -10.82
CA THR A 154 -22.48 -15.05 -11.77
C THR A 154 -21.15 -15.54 -11.22
N ARG A 155 -20.55 -14.80 -10.28
CA ARG A 155 -19.25 -15.12 -9.68
C ARG A 155 -19.45 -15.51 -8.23
N VAL A 156 -18.84 -16.60 -7.82
CA VAL A 156 -18.94 -17.11 -6.45
C VAL A 156 -17.53 -17.30 -5.90
N PHE A 157 -17.30 -16.74 -4.72
CA PHE A 157 -16.22 -17.12 -3.83
C PHE A 157 -16.82 -17.96 -2.71
N ALA A 158 -16.27 -19.14 -2.45
CA ALA A 158 -16.67 -20.01 -1.35
C ALA A 158 -15.43 -20.50 -0.63
N SER A 159 -15.30 -20.27 0.67
CA SER A 159 -14.12 -20.67 1.44
C SER A 159 -14.50 -21.43 2.69
N THR A 160 -13.57 -22.22 3.22
CA THR A 160 -13.67 -22.73 4.58
C THR A 160 -13.27 -21.68 5.61
N ALA A 161 -12.42 -20.72 5.23
CA ALA A 161 -11.98 -19.65 6.10
C ALA A 161 -12.85 -18.40 5.98
N ALA A 162 -13.28 -17.89 7.12
CA ALA A 162 -13.89 -16.58 7.25
C ALA A 162 -12.86 -15.48 6.95
N PRO A 163 -13.30 -14.30 6.46
CA PRO A 163 -12.42 -13.15 6.20
C PRO A 163 -11.92 -12.49 7.49
N THR A 164 -11.20 -13.26 8.28
CA THR A 164 -10.49 -12.85 9.48
C THR A 164 -9.00 -13.11 9.29
N LEU A 165 -8.18 -12.37 10.03
CA LEU A 165 -6.74 -12.62 10.04
C LEU A 165 -6.46 -14.08 10.44
N GLU A 166 -7.14 -14.54 11.50
CA GLU A 166 -7.05 -15.89 12.02
C GLU A 166 -7.32 -16.95 10.95
N GLU A 167 -8.50 -16.94 10.33
CA GLU A 167 -8.91 -18.05 9.48
C GLU A 167 -8.24 -18.01 8.09
N MET A 168 -8.08 -16.83 7.47
CA MET A 168 -7.47 -16.76 6.13
C MET A 168 -5.95 -16.84 6.13
N PHE A 169 -5.27 -16.37 7.18
CA PHE A 169 -3.80 -16.31 7.19
C PHE A 169 -3.14 -17.35 8.08
N HIS A 170 -3.82 -17.86 9.11
CA HIS A 170 -3.20 -18.68 10.14
C HIS A 170 -3.76 -20.09 10.24
N GLN A 171 -4.87 -20.39 9.56
CA GLN A 171 -5.46 -21.72 9.53
C GLN A 171 -5.29 -22.39 8.15
N ASN A 172 -5.30 -23.73 8.18
CA ASN A 172 -5.42 -24.49 6.95
C ASN A 172 -6.81 -24.23 6.36
N ALA A 173 -6.87 -23.77 5.12
CA ALA A 173 -8.12 -23.42 4.49
C ALA A 173 -8.05 -23.67 2.98
N TYR A 174 -9.21 -23.86 2.36
CA TYR A 174 -9.32 -23.75 0.91
C TYR A 174 -10.40 -22.75 0.54
N ALA A 175 -10.29 -22.20 -0.66
CA ALA A 175 -11.34 -21.45 -1.31
C ALA A 175 -11.53 -21.93 -2.74
N ILE A 176 -12.76 -21.82 -3.22
CA ILE A 176 -13.14 -22.11 -4.59
C ILE A 176 -13.72 -20.83 -5.17
N TYR A 177 -13.13 -20.39 -6.27
CA TYR A 177 -13.69 -19.37 -7.12
C TYR A 177 -14.33 -20.04 -8.33
N LEU A 178 -15.56 -19.65 -8.63
CA LEU A 178 -16.25 -20.09 -9.84
C LEU A 178 -16.99 -18.96 -10.51
N GLN A 179 -17.13 -19.08 -11.83
CA GLN A 179 -17.93 -18.18 -12.65
C GLN A 179 -18.80 -19.00 -13.61
N SER A 180 -20.11 -18.77 -13.57
CA SER A 180 -21.10 -19.50 -14.35
C SER A 180 -22.23 -18.59 -14.84
N ASP A 181 -23.06 -19.11 -15.74
CA ASP A 181 -24.22 -18.38 -16.28
C ASP A 181 -25.22 -18.00 -15.17
N GLU A 182 -25.74 -16.78 -15.24
CA GLU A 182 -26.61 -16.18 -14.21
C GLU A 182 -27.91 -16.95 -13.93
N ASN A 183 -28.47 -17.63 -14.95
CA ASN A 183 -29.82 -18.21 -14.88
C ASN A 183 -29.85 -19.74 -14.84
N GLU A 184 -28.75 -20.41 -15.25
CA GLU A 184 -28.69 -21.87 -15.36
C GLU A 184 -27.42 -22.48 -14.75
N GLY A 185 -26.46 -21.64 -14.36
CA GLY A 185 -25.19 -22.04 -13.78
C GLY A 185 -25.28 -22.38 -12.30
N ILE A 186 -24.21 -22.98 -11.77
CA ILE A 186 -24.08 -23.35 -10.36
C ILE A 186 -24.25 -22.15 -9.42
N ALA A 187 -23.91 -20.93 -9.86
CA ALA A 187 -24.10 -19.71 -9.09
C ALA A 187 -25.56 -19.50 -8.66
N THR A 188 -26.54 -19.99 -9.42
CA THR A 188 -27.97 -19.93 -9.04
C THR A 188 -28.24 -20.57 -7.69
N LYS A 189 -27.61 -21.71 -7.38
CA LYS A 189 -27.76 -22.40 -6.08
C LYS A 189 -27.24 -21.53 -4.94
N PHE A 190 -26.04 -20.97 -5.08
CA PHE A 190 -25.46 -20.06 -4.08
C PHE A 190 -26.34 -18.82 -3.85
N ASN A 191 -26.85 -18.22 -4.93
CA ASN A 191 -27.80 -17.11 -4.83
C ASN A 191 -29.03 -17.49 -4.01
N THR A 192 -29.63 -18.67 -4.24
CA THR A 192 -30.84 -19.07 -3.50
C THR A 192 -30.59 -19.25 -2.00
N VAL A 193 -29.44 -19.79 -1.61
CA VAL A 193 -29.10 -19.99 -0.20
C VAL A 193 -28.76 -18.67 0.47
N LEU A 194 -27.96 -17.83 -0.18
CA LEU A 194 -27.65 -16.50 0.35
C LEU A 194 -28.89 -15.61 0.43
N ASP A 195 -29.86 -15.74 -0.48
CA ASP A 195 -31.12 -15.02 -0.36
C ASP A 195 -31.86 -15.44 0.93
N VAL A 196 -31.90 -16.73 1.26
CA VAL A 196 -32.53 -17.20 2.51
C VAL A 196 -31.79 -16.65 3.76
N ILE A 197 -30.46 -16.75 3.77
CA ILE A 197 -29.62 -16.33 4.91
C ILE A 197 -29.63 -14.80 5.09
N THR A 198 -29.44 -14.05 4.01
CA THR A 198 -29.49 -12.58 4.03
C THR A 198 -30.91 -12.01 4.13
N HIS A 199 -31.89 -12.86 4.45
CA HIS A 199 -33.24 -12.46 4.92
C HIS A 199 -33.57 -13.03 6.31
N GLY A 200 -32.57 -13.55 7.04
CA GLY A 200 -32.69 -13.92 8.45
C GLY A 200 -33.04 -15.37 8.74
N SER A 201 -32.97 -16.25 7.75
CA SER A 201 -33.18 -17.70 7.96
C SER A 201 -31.84 -18.42 8.03
N PHE A 202 -31.53 -18.96 9.21
CA PHE A 202 -30.29 -19.68 9.54
C PHE A 202 -30.60 -21.08 10.08
N GLY A 203 -29.60 -21.96 10.09
CA GLY A 203 -29.68 -23.34 10.57
C GLY A 203 -30.87 -24.11 10.00
N SER A 204 -31.59 -24.81 10.87
CA SER A 204 -32.78 -25.61 10.54
C SER A 204 -33.99 -24.79 10.05
N SER A 205 -33.95 -23.46 10.19
CA SER A 205 -35.01 -22.59 9.67
C SER A 205 -34.86 -22.28 8.17
N LYS A 206 -33.75 -22.69 7.53
CA LYS A 206 -33.54 -22.50 6.09
C LYS A 206 -34.49 -23.36 5.26
N GLN A 207 -35.12 -22.74 4.27
CA GLN A 207 -35.95 -23.45 3.31
C GLN A 207 -35.13 -23.90 2.10
N ARG A 208 -35.32 -25.15 1.68
CA ARG A 208 -34.67 -25.68 0.47
C ARG A 208 -35.37 -25.17 -0.79
N LEU A 209 -34.84 -24.10 -1.39
CA LEU A 209 -35.41 -23.48 -2.60
C LEU A 209 -34.96 -24.12 -3.92
N SER A 210 -33.81 -24.80 -3.95
CA SER A 210 -33.31 -25.54 -5.11
C SER A 210 -32.93 -26.97 -4.73
N ARG A 211 -33.47 -27.95 -5.47
CA ARG A 211 -33.19 -29.39 -5.28
C ARG A 211 -32.12 -29.94 -6.24
N ARG A 212 -31.66 -29.15 -7.19
CA ARG A 212 -30.55 -29.53 -8.06
C ARG A 212 -29.26 -29.37 -7.27
N ASN A 213 -28.41 -30.39 -7.30
CA ASN A 213 -27.13 -30.41 -6.57
C ASN A 213 -25.92 -30.65 -7.49
N HIS A 214 -26.10 -30.88 -8.79
CA HIS A 214 -25.01 -31.13 -9.74
C HIS A 214 -25.09 -30.23 -10.99
N TRP A 215 -23.94 -29.70 -11.41
CA TRP A 215 -23.78 -28.84 -12.58
C TRP A 215 -22.50 -29.15 -13.34
N LEU A 216 -22.56 -28.96 -14.66
CA LEU A 216 -21.38 -28.98 -15.50
C LEU A 216 -20.72 -27.59 -15.50
N VAL A 217 -19.54 -27.47 -14.91
CA VAL A 217 -18.74 -26.24 -14.86
C VAL A 217 -17.41 -26.51 -15.58
N GLY A 218 -17.25 -25.95 -16.77
CA GLY A 218 -16.00 -26.08 -17.54
C GLY A 218 -15.73 -27.51 -18.01
N GLY A 219 -16.81 -28.27 -18.25
CA GLY A 219 -16.75 -29.69 -18.57
C GLY A 219 -16.59 -30.62 -17.36
N LEU A 220 -16.59 -30.09 -16.14
CA LEU A 220 -16.51 -30.86 -14.89
C LEU A 220 -17.88 -30.99 -14.25
N ASP A 221 -18.24 -32.18 -13.79
CA ASP A 221 -19.41 -32.33 -12.91
C ASP A 221 -19.03 -31.91 -11.49
N VAL A 222 -19.73 -30.90 -10.98
CA VAL A 222 -19.53 -30.33 -9.65
C VAL A 222 -20.81 -30.48 -8.84
N GLY A 223 -20.71 -31.24 -7.77
CA GLY A 223 -21.74 -31.34 -6.74
C GLY A 223 -21.61 -30.21 -5.71
N ILE A 224 -22.72 -29.61 -5.30
CA ILE A 224 -22.76 -28.67 -4.15
C ILE A 224 -24.02 -28.91 -3.31
N TYR A 225 -23.80 -29.00 -2.00
CA TYR A 225 -24.80 -29.29 -0.97
C TYR A 225 -24.66 -28.28 0.17
N PHE A 226 -25.77 -27.91 0.81
CA PHE A 226 -25.80 -26.96 1.92
C PHE A 226 -26.39 -27.56 3.19
N ALA A 227 -25.66 -27.42 4.30
CA ALA A 227 -26.08 -27.86 5.63
C ALA A 227 -27.03 -26.83 6.28
N PRO A 228 -27.98 -27.26 7.15
CA PRO A 228 -28.29 -28.65 7.49
C PRO A 228 -29.37 -29.27 6.58
N GLU A 229 -29.97 -28.49 5.65
CA GLU A 229 -31.13 -28.93 4.88
C GLU A 229 -30.84 -29.98 3.80
N GLU A 230 -29.56 -30.19 3.49
CA GLU A 230 -29.07 -31.22 2.58
C GLU A 230 -28.05 -32.10 3.29
N ASP A 231 -28.20 -33.41 3.12
CA ASP A 231 -27.40 -34.44 3.77
C ASP A 231 -26.50 -35.15 2.73
N PRO A 232 -25.32 -34.57 2.42
CA PRO A 232 -24.36 -35.19 1.50
C PRO A 232 -23.54 -36.30 2.16
N LEU A 233 -23.45 -36.36 3.49
CA LEU A 233 -22.59 -37.31 4.18
C LEU A 233 -23.21 -38.72 4.10
N GLU A 234 -24.44 -38.88 4.59
CA GLU A 234 -25.15 -40.16 4.55
C GLU A 234 -25.74 -40.42 3.16
N GLY A 235 -26.28 -39.38 2.53
CA GLY A 235 -26.92 -39.50 1.22
C GLY A 235 -25.96 -39.77 0.05
N PHE A 236 -24.67 -39.45 0.19
CA PHE A 236 -23.72 -39.53 -0.93
C PHE A 236 -22.36 -40.15 -0.59
N LEU A 237 -21.69 -39.72 0.48
CA LEU A 237 -20.34 -40.22 0.82
C LEU A 237 -20.37 -41.65 1.39
N MET A 238 -21.16 -41.90 2.44
CA MET A 238 -21.20 -43.21 3.12
C MET A 238 -21.44 -44.39 2.17
N PRO A 239 -22.41 -44.33 1.21
CA PRO A 239 -22.68 -45.45 0.31
C PRO A 239 -21.53 -45.77 -0.66
N ARG A 240 -20.55 -44.87 -0.83
CA ARG A 240 -19.43 -45.02 -1.79
C ARG A 240 -18.12 -45.42 -1.15
N LEU A 241 -17.95 -45.19 0.15
CA LEU A 241 -16.73 -45.56 0.88
C LEU A 241 -16.37 -47.05 0.74
N PRO A 242 -17.30 -48.01 0.85
CA PRO A 242 -17.00 -49.44 0.71
C PRO A 242 -16.45 -49.84 -0.68
N ASP A 243 -16.78 -49.08 -1.72
CA ASP A 243 -16.37 -49.30 -3.11
C ASP A 243 -14.99 -48.70 -3.43
N THR A 244 -14.31 -48.10 -2.44
CA THR A 244 -12.96 -47.56 -2.62
C THR A 244 -11.94 -48.69 -2.80
N THR A 245 -11.18 -48.64 -3.89
CA THR A 245 -10.24 -49.69 -4.32
C THR A 245 -8.76 -49.29 -4.22
N ASP A 246 -8.45 -48.00 -4.12
CA ASP A 246 -7.08 -47.47 -4.12
C ASP A 246 -6.70 -46.85 -2.76
N ALA A 247 -7.27 -45.69 -2.42
CA ALA A 247 -6.96 -45.05 -1.14
C ALA A 247 -8.13 -44.23 -0.61
N ILE A 248 -8.20 -44.13 0.73
CA ILE A 248 -9.02 -43.14 1.44
C ILE A 248 -8.06 -42.21 2.20
N LEU A 249 -8.12 -40.94 1.88
CA LEU A 249 -7.32 -39.90 2.53
C LEU A 249 -8.27 -38.85 3.09
N MET A 250 -8.17 -38.55 4.37
CA MET A 250 -9.11 -37.65 5.05
C MET A 250 -8.39 -36.61 5.89
N TYR A 251 -8.89 -35.38 5.85
CA TYR A 251 -8.59 -34.34 6.82
C TYR A 251 -9.87 -33.89 7.53
N SER A 252 -9.79 -33.61 8.84
CA SER A 252 -10.88 -32.95 9.57
C SER A 252 -10.34 -32.03 10.67
N SER A 253 -10.87 -30.81 10.75
CA SER A 253 -10.61 -29.88 11.85
C SER A 253 -11.29 -30.33 13.14
N GLU A 254 -12.43 -30.99 13.04
CA GLU A 254 -13.12 -31.69 14.13
C GLU A 254 -13.76 -32.98 13.63
N PHE A 255 -13.85 -33.97 14.50
CA PHE A 255 -14.48 -35.26 14.20
C PHE A 255 -15.16 -35.81 15.45
N PHE A 256 -16.26 -35.18 15.84
CA PHE A 256 -17.08 -35.51 17.01
C PHE A 256 -18.47 -35.89 16.55
N SER A 257 -18.91 -37.11 16.77
CA SER A 257 -20.31 -37.44 16.50
C SER A 257 -20.94 -38.09 17.70
N ASN A 258 -21.99 -37.44 18.15
CA ASN A 258 -22.88 -37.74 19.27
C ASN A 258 -23.73 -39.01 19.08
N GLU A 259 -23.33 -39.97 18.26
CA GLU A 259 -24.17 -41.12 17.93
C GLU A 259 -23.52 -42.43 18.33
N LEU A 260 -23.26 -42.51 19.63
CA LEU A 260 -23.17 -43.77 20.36
C LEU A 260 -24.46 -44.00 21.19
N ASP A 261 -25.58 -43.49 20.68
CA ASP A 261 -26.90 -43.82 21.16
C ASP A 261 -27.30 -45.21 20.60
N SER A 262 -28.06 -45.95 21.38
CA SER A 262 -28.36 -47.36 21.14
C SER A 262 -29.48 -47.59 20.11
N SER A 263 -29.80 -46.58 19.29
CA SER A 263 -30.70 -46.73 18.15
C SER A 263 -29.89 -47.13 16.91
N ASP A 264 -30.50 -47.93 16.03
CA ASP A 264 -29.85 -48.62 14.90
C ASP A 264 -29.41 -47.69 13.74
N ILE A 265 -29.01 -46.44 14.03
CA ILE A 265 -28.47 -45.50 13.04
C ILE A 265 -27.31 -44.76 13.72
N ARG A 266 -26.12 -44.89 13.13
CA ARG A 266 -24.83 -44.43 13.62
C ARG A 266 -24.31 -43.54 12.49
N GLU A 267 -23.95 -42.27 12.67
CA GLU A 267 -23.66 -41.41 11.49
C GLU A 267 -22.22 -40.88 11.44
N ALA A 268 -21.47 -40.79 12.56
CA ALA A 268 -20.01 -40.53 12.44
C ALA A 268 -19.06 -41.36 13.32
N SER A 269 -19.60 -42.21 14.19
CA SER A 269 -18.95 -43.50 14.44
C SER A 269 -18.96 -44.35 13.16
N ASP A 270 -19.93 -44.12 12.26
CA ASP A 270 -20.01 -44.77 10.96
C ASP A 270 -18.98 -44.28 9.96
N LEU A 271 -18.69 -42.98 9.81
CA LEU A 271 -17.57 -42.60 8.91
C LEU A 271 -16.24 -43.21 9.37
N ALA A 272 -15.91 -43.14 10.67
CA ALA A 272 -14.68 -43.72 11.21
C ALA A 272 -14.66 -45.25 11.08
N TYR A 273 -15.80 -45.89 11.35
CA TYR A 273 -15.99 -47.33 11.19
C TYR A 273 -15.90 -47.76 9.73
N GLU A 274 -16.57 -47.08 8.81
CA GLU A 274 -16.60 -47.36 7.37
C GLU A 274 -15.23 -47.14 6.74
N ILE A 275 -14.48 -46.10 7.15
CA ILE A 275 -13.07 -45.96 6.77
C ILE A 275 -12.30 -47.20 7.22
N ASN A 276 -12.41 -47.56 8.49
CA ASN A 276 -11.71 -48.71 9.06
C ASN A 276 -12.12 -50.05 8.40
N ALA A 277 -13.40 -50.22 8.06
CA ALA A 277 -13.99 -51.41 7.45
C ALA A 277 -13.81 -51.46 5.91
N SER A 278 -13.51 -50.34 5.26
CA SER A 278 -13.34 -50.27 3.81
C SER A 278 -12.25 -51.21 3.30
N ARG A 279 -12.36 -51.56 2.01
CA ARG A 279 -11.39 -52.42 1.32
C ARG A 279 -10.19 -51.67 0.75
N ALA A 280 -10.10 -50.36 0.98
CA ALA A 280 -9.01 -49.54 0.47
C ALA A 280 -7.66 -50.03 1.06
N PRO A 281 -6.65 -50.32 0.24
CA PRO A 281 -5.34 -50.78 0.72
C PRO A 281 -4.56 -49.67 1.44
N VAL A 282 -4.83 -48.40 1.15
CA VAL A 282 -4.22 -47.25 1.81
C VAL A 282 -5.30 -46.42 2.50
N LYS A 283 -5.13 -46.18 3.81
CA LYS A 283 -6.04 -45.36 4.61
C LYS A 283 -5.20 -44.43 5.46
N GLN A 284 -5.34 -43.12 5.26
CA GLN A 284 -4.60 -42.13 6.03
C GLN A 284 -5.55 -41.01 6.46
N VAL A 285 -5.49 -40.65 7.74
CA VAL A 285 -6.34 -39.62 8.31
C VAL A 285 -5.44 -38.62 9.03
N VAL A 286 -5.65 -37.34 8.75
CA VAL A 286 -5.01 -36.22 9.42
C VAL A 286 -6.10 -35.48 10.20
N SER A 287 -5.94 -35.26 11.50
CA SER A 287 -6.80 -34.33 12.25
C SER A 287 -6.06 -33.11 12.76
N SER A 288 -6.81 -32.10 13.17
CA SER A 288 -6.31 -31.14 14.15
C SER A 288 -5.91 -31.82 15.46
N TRP A 289 -5.05 -31.16 16.23
CA TRP A 289 -4.71 -31.56 17.59
C TRP A 289 -5.94 -31.57 18.49
N TYR A 290 -6.76 -30.51 18.38
CA TYR A 290 -8.01 -30.38 19.11
C TYR A 290 -8.90 -31.61 18.95
N SER A 291 -9.21 -31.99 17.71
CA SER A 291 -10.05 -33.15 17.39
C SER A 291 -9.51 -34.48 17.94
N TYR A 292 -8.19 -34.60 18.12
CA TYR A 292 -7.59 -35.83 18.65
C TYR A 292 -7.72 -35.93 20.18
N VAL A 293 -7.52 -34.81 20.90
CA VAL A 293 -7.44 -34.82 22.37
C VAL A 293 -8.75 -34.59 23.10
N THR A 294 -9.72 -33.91 22.48
CA THR A 294 -11.00 -33.67 23.13
C THR A 294 -11.81 -34.96 23.18
N SER A 295 -12.15 -35.39 24.39
CA SER A 295 -13.07 -36.50 24.57
C SER A 295 -14.41 -36.15 23.95
N ASP A 296 -15.00 -37.08 23.21
CA ASP A 296 -16.38 -36.95 22.78
C ASP A 296 -17.28 -37.11 24.02
N PRO A 297 -17.98 -36.04 24.48
CA PRO A 297 -18.79 -36.09 25.69
C PRO A 297 -19.95 -37.08 25.58
N ASP A 298 -20.33 -37.49 24.37
CA ASP A 298 -21.47 -38.34 24.08
C ASP A 298 -21.07 -39.76 23.64
N ALA A 299 -19.77 -40.10 23.64
CA ALA A 299 -19.30 -41.43 23.28
C ALA A 299 -19.48 -42.48 24.41
N SER A 300 -20.17 -43.59 24.12
CA SER A 300 -20.42 -44.70 25.06
C SER A 300 -19.17 -45.40 25.64
N LEU A 301 -18.00 -45.21 25.03
CA LEU A 301 -16.69 -45.68 25.53
C LEU A 301 -15.73 -44.55 25.91
N GLY A 302 -16.17 -43.29 25.82
CA GLY A 302 -15.36 -42.10 26.08
C GLY A 302 -14.22 -41.84 25.07
N LEU A 303 -14.22 -42.54 23.93
CA LEU A 303 -13.27 -42.33 22.84
C LEU A 303 -13.93 -41.54 21.70
N ASN A 304 -13.27 -40.48 21.21
CA ASN A 304 -13.70 -39.78 20.00
C ASN A 304 -13.38 -40.59 18.72
N SER A 305 -13.91 -40.18 17.58
CA SER A 305 -13.75 -40.90 16.31
C SER A 305 -12.29 -41.02 15.83
N MET A 306 -11.42 -40.04 16.15
CA MET A 306 -9.98 -40.12 15.84
C MET A 306 -9.27 -41.15 16.73
N GLN A 307 -9.61 -41.20 18.02
CA GLN A 307 -9.11 -42.19 18.98
C GLN A 307 -9.60 -43.60 18.63
N TYR A 308 -10.82 -43.73 18.10
CA TYR A 308 -11.33 -44.99 17.56
C TYR A 308 -10.48 -45.50 16.38
N LEU A 309 -10.18 -44.65 15.39
CA LEU A 309 -9.31 -45.01 14.27
C LEU A 309 -7.91 -45.43 14.74
N ASN A 310 -7.36 -44.70 15.71
CA ASN A 310 -6.06 -45.02 16.32
C ASN A 310 -6.07 -46.40 17.01
N ALA A 311 -7.10 -46.68 17.81
CA ALA A 311 -7.20 -47.89 18.62
C ALA A 311 -7.41 -49.17 17.78
N ASN A 312 -8.07 -49.06 16.62
CA ASN A 312 -8.37 -50.21 15.76
C ASN A 312 -7.33 -50.46 14.67
N GLY A 313 -6.33 -49.58 14.52
CA GLY A 313 -5.11 -49.80 13.74
C GLY A 313 -5.30 -49.96 12.22
N GLY A 314 -6.50 -49.72 11.68
CA GLY A 314 -6.79 -49.89 10.25
C GLY A 314 -6.56 -48.64 9.40
N ALA A 315 -6.24 -47.49 9.99
CA ALA A 315 -5.86 -46.27 9.27
C ALA A 315 -4.62 -45.61 9.88
N GLY A 316 -3.73 -45.08 9.04
CA GLY A 316 -2.59 -44.28 9.47
C GLY A 316 -3.04 -42.92 9.97
N LEU A 317 -2.98 -42.70 11.28
CA LEU A 317 -3.41 -41.46 11.92
C LEU A 317 -2.23 -40.50 12.12
N LEU A 318 -2.40 -39.27 11.65
CA LEU A 318 -1.50 -38.14 11.91
C LEU A 318 -2.28 -36.99 12.55
N VAL A 319 -1.57 -36.19 13.34
CA VAL A 319 -2.13 -35.04 14.04
C VAL A 319 -1.37 -33.78 13.64
N HIS A 320 -2.10 -32.80 13.14
CA HIS A 320 -1.61 -31.48 12.79
C HIS A 320 -1.71 -30.56 14.01
N ALA A 321 -0.69 -29.76 14.28
CA ALA A 321 -0.60 -28.87 15.44
C ALA A 321 -1.58 -27.66 15.41
N ASN A 322 -2.64 -27.69 14.57
CA ASN A 322 -3.54 -26.56 14.40
C ASN A 322 -4.25 -26.24 15.74
N PRO A 323 -4.25 -24.98 16.22
CA PRO A 323 -4.60 -24.67 17.60
C PRO A 323 -6.10 -24.76 17.93
N TRP A 324 -7.01 -24.38 17.03
CA TRP A 324 -8.45 -24.27 17.29
C TRP A 324 -9.30 -24.42 16.01
N PRO A 325 -10.59 -24.78 16.10
CA PRO A 325 -11.41 -25.30 15.00
C PRO A 325 -12.31 -24.28 14.27
N THR A 326 -12.19 -22.98 14.53
CA THR A 326 -13.16 -21.95 14.08
C THR A 326 -13.46 -21.93 12.57
N GLY A 327 -12.56 -22.43 11.71
CA GLY A 327 -12.75 -22.53 10.25
C GLY A 327 -13.28 -23.87 9.71
N GLY A 328 -13.72 -24.81 10.56
CA GLY A 328 -14.55 -25.94 10.15
C GLY A 328 -14.15 -26.75 8.91
N MET A 329 -12.87 -26.97 8.59
CA MET A 329 -12.52 -27.63 7.33
C MET A 329 -12.49 -29.16 7.44
N SER A 330 -13.22 -29.85 6.56
CA SER A 330 -13.15 -31.31 6.42
C SER A 330 -13.15 -31.73 4.95
N PHE A 331 -12.36 -32.75 4.60
CA PHE A 331 -12.44 -33.36 3.28
C PHE A 331 -12.02 -34.82 3.26
N VAL A 332 -12.58 -35.56 2.29
CA VAL A 332 -12.26 -36.96 2.00
C VAL A 332 -11.93 -37.10 0.51
N ILE A 333 -10.78 -37.71 0.22
CA ILE A 333 -10.33 -38.08 -1.13
C ILE A 333 -10.39 -39.60 -1.24
N MET A 334 -11.15 -40.09 -2.22
CA MET A 334 -11.29 -41.51 -2.52
C MET A 334 -10.72 -41.80 -3.91
N ASN A 335 -10.05 -42.95 -4.03
CA ASN A 335 -9.46 -43.45 -5.29
C ASN A 335 -8.62 -42.40 -6.06
N PRO A 336 -7.69 -41.66 -5.43
CA PRO A 336 -6.99 -40.56 -6.07
C PRO A 336 -6.24 -40.97 -7.35
N ASN A 337 -5.73 -42.20 -7.43
CA ASN A 337 -5.00 -42.71 -8.59
C ASN A 337 -5.85 -43.65 -9.47
N GLY A 338 -7.08 -43.95 -9.06
CA GLY A 338 -7.92 -44.99 -9.65
C GLY A 338 -9.09 -44.46 -10.49
N PRO A 339 -9.88 -45.37 -11.09
CA PRO A 339 -11.24 -45.07 -11.54
C PRO A 339 -12.16 -44.81 -10.34
N GLY A 340 -13.20 -43.97 -10.52
CA GLY A 340 -14.10 -43.61 -9.42
C GLY A 340 -13.46 -42.67 -8.40
N ARG A 341 -12.53 -41.82 -8.85
CA ARG A 341 -11.92 -40.77 -8.02
C ARG A 341 -12.95 -39.75 -7.59
N MET A 342 -12.86 -39.34 -6.34
CA MET A 342 -13.82 -38.43 -5.76
C MET A 342 -13.15 -37.61 -4.66
N THR A 343 -13.47 -36.32 -4.64
CA THR A 343 -13.12 -35.43 -3.54
C THR A 343 -14.40 -34.86 -2.97
N PHE A 344 -14.60 -35.06 -1.68
CA PHE A 344 -15.68 -34.50 -0.88
C PHE A 344 -15.05 -33.44 0.03
N ALA A 345 -15.41 -32.18 -0.14
CA ALA A 345 -14.78 -31.07 0.58
C ALA A 345 -15.85 -30.17 1.21
N SER A 346 -15.83 -30.08 2.54
CA SER A 346 -16.82 -29.38 3.37
C SER A 346 -16.20 -28.16 4.04
N SER A 347 -17.02 -27.14 4.26
CA SER A 347 -16.66 -25.92 5.00
C SER A 347 -16.99 -25.97 6.48
N HIS A 348 -17.69 -27.02 6.90
CA HIS A 348 -18.03 -27.34 8.27
C HIS A 348 -17.34 -28.64 8.71
N PRO A 349 -17.10 -28.83 10.01
CA PRO A 349 -16.55 -30.07 10.53
C PRO A 349 -17.51 -31.25 10.34
N TYR A 350 -17.01 -32.49 10.48
CA TYR A 350 -17.87 -33.67 10.56
C TYR A 350 -18.29 -33.92 12.01
N GLY A 351 -19.34 -33.22 12.44
CA GLY A 351 -19.93 -33.51 13.74
C GLY A 351 -21.41 -33.30 13.88
N ALA A 352 -21.91 -33.68 15.05
CA ALA A 352 -23.30 -33.73 15.56
C ALA A 352 -24.25 -32.56 15.24
N ARG A 353 -23.67 -31.43 14.85
CA ARG A 353 -24.39 -30.17 14.63
C ARG A 353 -24.53 -29.83 13.15
N THR A 354 -23.85 -30.58 12.29
CA THR A 354 -23.82 -30.39 10.84
C THR A 354 -25.18 -30.64 10.19
N ASP A 355 -25.89 -31.63 10.70
CA ASP A 355 -27.19 -32.13 10.29
C ASP A 355 -28.36 -31.38 10.97
N SER A 356 -28.07 -30.61 12.02
CA SER A 356 -29.09 -30.03 12.90
C SER A 356 -29.07 -28.49 12.99
N SER A 357 -27.90 -27.86 13.00
CA SER A 357 -27.80 -26.40 13.25
C SER A 357 -26.71 -25.64 12.48
N HIS A 358 -25.64 -26.27 12.00
CA HIS A 358 -24.59 -25.55 11.26
C HIS A 358 -25.07 -25.10 9.88
N ASP A 359 -24.68 -23.89 9.48
CA ASP A 359 -24.85 -23.38 8.12
C ASP A 359 -23.53 -23.51 7.37
N GLY A 360 -23.43 -24.42 6.41
CA GLY A 360 -22.19 -24.62 5.66
C GLY A 360 -22.43 -25.23 4.28
N PHE A 361 -21.35 -25.51 3.56
CA PHE A 361 -21.43 -26.13 2.25
C PHE A 361 -20.50 -27.34 2.12
N THR A 362 -20.83 -28.20 1.15
CA THR A 362 -20.00 -29.32 0.73
C THR A 362 -19.93 -29.41 -0.79
N PHE A 363 -18.72 -29.38 -1.32
CA PHE A 363 -18.42 -29.67 -2.72
C PHE A 363 -18.10 -31.15 -2.94
N ILE A 364 -18.51 -31.64 -4.11
CA ILE A 364 -18.17 -32.97 -4.60
C ILE A 364 -17.56 -32.84 -6.00
N PHE A 365 -16.35 -33.36 -6.16
CA PHE A 365 -15.63 -33.37 -7.43
C PHE A 365 -15.34 -34.81 -7.86
N GLU A 366 -15.78 -35.18 -9.06
CA GLU A 366 -15.49 -36.48 -9.70
C GLU A 366 -14.44 -36.34 -10.82
N ASP A 367 -13.49 -35.40 -10.67
CA ASP A 367 -12.48 -35.06 -11.69
C ASP A 367 -11.04 -35.25 -11.20
N ILE A 368 -10.14 -35.60 -12.12
CA ILE A 368 -8.72 -35.82 -11.82
C ILE A 368 -7.99 -34.55 -11.40
N ARG A 369 -8.38 -33.39 -11.93
CA ARG A 369 -7.68 -32.13 -11.63
C ARG A 369 -7.88 -31.77 -10.17
N PHE A 370 -9.13 -31.73 -9.71
CA PHE A 370 -9.45 -31.43 -8.31
C PHE A 370 -8.97 -32.50 -7.34
N ALA A 371 -9.08 -33.79 -7.71
CA ALA A 371 -8.47 -34.85 -6.92
C ALA A 371 -6.95 -34.62 -6.77
N GLY A 372 -6.25 -34.25 -7.85
CA GLY A 372 -4.82 -33.94 -7.82
C GLY A 372 -4.46 -32.69 -7.00
N GLU A 373 -5.25 -31.62 -7.09
CA GLU A 373 -5.05 -30.38 -6.33
C GLU A 373 -5.25 -30.61 -4.83
N PHE A 374 -6.35 -31.27 -4.43
CA PHE A 374 -6.59 -31.65 -3.04
C PHE A 374 -5.59 -32.69 -2.53
N MET A 375 -5.08 -33.57 -3.39
CA MET A 375 -3.96 -34.46 -3.04
C MET A 375 -2.70 -33.68 -2.71
N GLY A 376 -2.37 -32.65 -3.50
CA GLY A 376 -1.27 -31.74 -3.23
C GLY A 376 -1.46 -31.05 -1.89
N PHE A 377 -2.65 -30.50 -1.65
CA PHE A 377 -3.03 -29.88 -0.37
C PHE A 377 -2.88 -30.86 0.80
N TYR A 378 -3.43 -32.06 0.67
CA TYR A 378 -3.33 -33.12 1.67
C TYR A 378 -1.88 -33.51 1.98
N SER A 379 -1.02 -33.63 0.95
CA SER A 379 0.40 -33.95 1.14
C SER A 379 1.14 -32.87 1.95
N GLY A 380 0.79 -31.59 1.74
CA GLY A 380 1.28 -30.49 2.55
C GLY A 380 0.87 -30.63 4.02
N LEU A 381 -0.40 -30.97 4.28
CA LEU A 381 -0.88 -31.24 5.64
C LEU A 381 -0.16 -32.41 6.29
N VAL A 382 0.05 -33.52 5.57
CA VAL A 382 0.81 -34.68 6.05
C VAL A 382 2.24 -34.29 6.43
N SER A 383 2.92 -33.49 5.60
CA SER A 383 4.30 -33.05 5.87
C SER A 383 4.44 -32.20 7.13
N ARG A 384 3.37 -31.48 7.51
CA ARG A 384 3.30 -30.63 8.70
C ARG A 384 2.74 -31.35 9.92
N SER A 385 2.24 -32.56 9.75
CA SER A 385 1.62 -33.35 10.83
C SER A 385 2.62 -34.30 11.48
N VAL A 386 2.32 -34.75 12.70
CA VAL A 386 3.11 -35.76 13.43
C VAL A 386 2.30 -37.02 13.64
N SER A 387 3.00 -38.14 13.84
CA SER A 387 2.34 -39.32 14.39
C SER A 387 1.78 -39.01 15.77
N VAL A 388 0.66 -39.66 16.10
CA VAL A 388 0.01 -39.54 17.39
C VAL A 388 1.02 -39.75 18.54
N PRO A 389 1.18 -38.80 19.46
CA PRO A 389 2.03 -38.98 20.63
C PRO A 389 1.52 -40.13 21.49
N THR A 390 2.39 -41.08 21.84
CA THR A 390 2.09 -42.03 22.91
C THR A 390 2.03 -41.26 24.23
N ASN A 391 1.05 -41.57 25.08
CA ASN A 391 0.80 -40.91 26.37
C ASN A 391 1.96 -41.04 27.41
N THR A 392 3.14 -41.51 26.99
CA THR A 392 4.28 -41.80 27.87
C THR A 392 5.53 -40.96 27.61
N GLY A 393 5.50 -39.99 26.69
CA GLY A 393 6.63 -39.09 26.48
C GLY A 393 7.85 -39.77 25.84
N THR A 394 8.78 -38.92 25.38
CA THR A 394 10.15 -39.18 24.89
C THR A 394 10.40 -39.57 23.41
N ASP A 395 9.41 -39.80 22.54
CA ASP A 395 9.69 -40.40 21.21
C ASP A 395 9.64 -39.44 20.00
N TYR A 396 10.10 -38.19 20.13
CA TYR A 396 10.26 -37.28 18.99
C TYR A 396 11.54 -36.45 19.12
N ALA A 397 12.10 -36.03 17.97
CA ALA A 397 13.40 -35.38 17.86
C ALA A 397 13.59 -34.29 18.92
N THR A 398 14.65 -34.41 19.71
CA THR A 398 15.15 -33.36 20.60
C THR A 398 15.42 -32.15 19.72
N ALA A 399 14.75 -31.03 19.98
CA ALA A 399 14.99 -29.81 19.22
C ALA A 399 16.45 -29.39 19.40
N ASN A 400 17.15 -29.12 18.30
CA ASN A 400 18.49 -28.55 18.36
C ASN A 400 18.41 -27.08 18.79
N ASN A 401 19.57 -26.53 19.18
CA ASN A 401 19.71 -25.13 19.56
C ASN A 401 19.10 -24.21 18.46
N ARG A 402 18.17 -23.32 18.85
CA ARG A 402 17.41 -22.38 18.00
C ARG A 402 16.45 -22.98 16.97
N GLU A 403 16.10 -24.26 17.08
CA GLU A 403 14.97 -24.79 16.31
C GLU A 403 13.63 -24.25 16.82
N VAL A 404 13.54 -23.96 18.11
CA VAL A 404 12.46 -23.15 18.71
C VAL A 404 13.09 -21.92 19.33
N VAL A 405 12.57 -20.74 19.00
CA VAL A 405 13.09 -19.45 19.52
C VAL A 405 12.00 -18.66 20.20
N ILE A 406 12.37 -17.87 21.19
CA ILE A 406 11.53 -16.80 21.73
C ILE A 406 11.54 -15.68 20.67
N SER A 407 10.44 -15.55 19.94
CA SER A 407 10.26 -14.57 18.85
C SER A 407 9.88 -13.21 19.39
N GLU A 408 9.00 -13.17 20.38
CA GLU A 408 8.47 -11.95 20.98
C GLU A 408 8.29 -12.10 22.49
N LEU A 409 8.46 -11.01 23.23
CA LEU A 409 8.27 -10.98 24.67
C LEU A 409 7.67 -9.65 25.12
N ASN A 410 6.51 -9.69 25.78
CA ASN A 410 5.95 -8.55 26.49
C ASN A 410 6.14 -8.75 27.99
N TRP A 411 7.19 -8.13 28.55
CA TRP A 411 7.52 -8.28 29.96
C TRP A 411 6.77 -7.32 30.88
N MET A 412 6.31 -6.16 30.40
CA MET A 412 5.74 -5.13 31.27
C MET A 412 4.22 -5.20 31.43
N GLY A 413 3.53 -6.00 30.64
CA GLY A 413 2.08 -6.00 30.54
C GLY A 413 1.57 -4.87 29.65
N GLY A 414 0.41 -4.28 29.98
CA GLY A 414 -0.30 -3.37 29.09
C GLY A 414 -0.90 -2.14 29.76
N TYR A 415 -1.45 -1.26 28.96
CA TYR A 415 -2.35 -0.19 29.37
C TYR A 415 -3.69 -0.40 28.68
N ASN A 416 -4.78 -0.12 29.39
CA ASN A 416 -6.08 0.08 28.75
C ASN A 416 -6.05 1.36 27.91
N ASP A 417 -6.96 1.48 26.96
CA ASP A 417 -7.01 2.65 26.06
C ASP A 417 -7.29 3.96 26.83
N ASP A 418 -7.91 3.87 28.01
CA ASP A 418 -8.08 4.97 28.96
C ASP A 418 -6.81 5.34 29.76
N GLY A 419 -5.69 4.65 29.51
CA GLY A 419 -4.39 4.85 30.15
C GLY A 419 -4.25 4.20 31.53
N SER A 420 -5.26 3.47 32.02
CA SER A 420 -5.16 2.71 33.26
C SER A 420 -4.25 1.49 33.09
N GLY A 421 -3.40 1.23 34.10
CA GLY A 421 -2.42 0.16 34.06
C GLY A 421 -3.08 -1.22 34.08
N ARG A 422 -2.57 -2.14 33.25
CA ARG A 422 -3.06 -3.51 33.14
C ARG A 422 -1.91 -4.53 33.24
N THR A 423 -2.14 -5.61 33.98
CA THR A 423 -1.24 -6.78 34.04
C THR A 423 -1.50 -7.73 32.86
N GLY A 424 -0.61 -8.69 32.60
CA GLY A 424 -0.85 -9.73 31.58
C GLY A 424 0.30 -9.90 30.61
N SER A 425 1.49 -10.23 31.11
CA SER A 425 2.67 -10.46 30.28
C SER A 425 2.51 -11.71 29.40
N TYR A 426 3.23 -11.75 28.28
CA TYR A 426 3.29 -12.93 27.42
C TYR A 426 4.69 -13.18 26.88
N VAL A 427 4.93 -14.44 26.51
CA VAL A 427 6.11 -14.89 25.77
C VAL A 427 5.65 -15.68 24.57
N GLU A 428 6.19 -15.35 23.41
CA GLU A 428 5.92 -16.06 22.18
C GLU A 428 7.11 -16.92 21.78
N LEU A 429 6.82 -18.18 21.45
CA LEU A 429 7.77 -19.10 20.86
C LEU A 429 7.45 -19.30 19.38
N TYR A 430 8.48 -19.46 18.56
CA TYR A 430 8.37 -19.75 17.14
C TYR A 430 9.17 -21.00 16.78
N ASN A 431 8.56 -21.90 16.02
CA ASN A 431 9.26 -23.06 15.47
C ASN A 431 9.91 -22.71 14.13
N ASN A 432 11.23 -22.64 14.13
CA ASN A 432 12.05 -22.24 12.98
C ASN A 432 12.43 -23.43 12.07
N THR A 433 11.72 -24.56 12.18
CA THR A 433 11.96 -25.76 11.37
C THR A 433 10.79 -26.08 10.45
N GLY A 434 11.05 -26.92 9.45
CA GLY A 434 10.03 -27.46 8.55
C GLY A 434 9.23 -28.63 9.12
N GLY A 435 9.44 -29.01 10.40
CA GLY A 435 8.68 -30.07 11.07
C GLY A 435 7.98 -29.58 12.34
N THR A 436 7.00 -30.32 12.83
CA THR A 436 6.35 -30.04 14.13
C THR A 436 7.27 -30.48 15.28
N ILE A 437 7.36 -29.66 16.34
CA ILE A 437 8.17 -29.93 17.54
C ILE A 437 7.26 -30.16 18.76
N ASN A 438 7.63 -31.11 19.61
CA ASN A 438 6.95 -31.39 20.88
C ASN A 438 7.63 -30.64 22.04
N LEU A 439 6.88 -29.71 22.66
CA LEU A 439 7.34 -28.90 23.79
C LEU A 439 6.87 -29.44 25.14
N SER A 440 6.33 -30.65 25.20
CA SER A 440 5.86 -31.27 26.46
C SER A 440 6.96 -31.27 27.52
N GLY A 441 6.70 -30.62 28.65
CA GLY A 441 7.64 -30.58 29.79
C GLY A 441 8.82 -29.63 29.62
N TRP A 442 8.90 -28.89 28.50
CA TRP A 442 9.86 -27.81 28.33
C TRP A 442 9.64 -26.71 29.35
N ARG A 443 10.67 -25.92 29.65
CA ARG A 443 10.63 -24.89 30.69
C ARG A 443 11.06 -23.53 30.17
N LEU A 444 10.31 -22.50 30.49
CA LEU A 444 10.74 -21.12 30.33
C LEU A 444 11.25 -20.62 31.68
N ARG A 445 12.47 -20.09 31.72
CA ARG A 445 13.12 -19.54 32.91
C ARG A 445 13.56 -18.11 32.68
N CYS A 446 12.96 -17.15 33.37
CA CYS A 446 13.40 -15.75 33.34
C CYS A 446 14.08 -15.35 34.64
N THR A 447 15.24 -14.70 34.55
CA THR A 447 16.08 -14.29 35.67
C THR A 447 16.09 -12.77 35.81
N ASN A 448 15.90 -12.28 37.04
CA ASN A 448 16.00 -10.86 37.35
C ASN A 448 17.36 -10.48 37.98
N SER A 449 17.62 -9.18 38.12
CA SER A 449 18.84 -8.64 38.75
C SER A 449 19.10 -9.10 40.19
N GLY A 450 18.11 -9.70 40.85
CA GLY A 450 18.20 -10.28 42.21
C GLY A 450 18.40 -11.80 42.24
N GLY A 451 18.52 -12.48 41.10
CA GLY A 451 18.71 -13.93 40.99
C GLY A 451 17.45 -14.77 41.24
N THR A 452 16.27 -14.16 41.30
CA THR A 452 14.99 -14.90 41.37
C THR A 452 14.62 -15.38 39.96
N ASN A 453 14.28 -16.66 39.84
CA ASN A 453 13.86 -17.27 38.60
C ASN A 453 12.35 -17.48 38.60
N THR A 454 11.66 -16.94 37.60
CA THR A 454 10.30 -17.38 37.28
C THR A 454 10.41 -18.55 36.32
N MET A 455 9.87 -19.71 36.70
CA MET A 455 9.90 -20.93 35.91
C MET A 455 8.48 -21.32 35.53
N VAL A 456 8.29 -21.58 34.24
CA VAL A 456 7.05 -22.12 33.69
C VAL A 456 7.37 -23.45 33.06
N THR A 457 6.54 -24.46 33.31
CA THR A 457 6.60 -25.73 32.60
C THR A 457 5.48 -25.79 31.58
N ILE A 458 5.84 -26.00 30.32
CA ILE A 458 4.90 -26.20 29.23
C ILE A 458 4.18 -27.55 29.46
N PRO A 459 2.83 -27.57 29.48
CA PRO A 459 2.06 -28.78 29.74
C PRO A 459 2.42 -29.92 28.80
N ASN A 460 2.20 -31.14 29.26
CA ASN A 460 2.25 -32.31 28.39
C ASN A 460 1.30 -32.12 27.20
N GLN A 461 1.60 -32.83 26.12
CA GLN A 461 0.84 -32.78 24.87
C GLN A 461 0.88 -31.42 24.15
N THR A 462 1.93 -30.63 24.40
CA THR A 462 2.16 -29.36 23.70
C THR A 462 2.97 -29.55 22.42
N LEU A 463 2.35 -29.25 21.28
CA LEU A 463 3.00 -29.27 19.98
C LEU A 463 3.03 -27.85 19.39
N ILE A 464 4.09 -27.56 18.66
CA ILE A 464 4.21 -26.36 17.82
C ILE A 464 4.52 -26.82 16.39
N GLY A 465 3.65 -26.50 15.44
CA GLY A 465 3.83 -26.91 14.05
C GLY A 465 4.99 -26.17 13.37
N PRO A 466 5.39 -26.59 12.16
CA PRO A 466 6.44 -25.90 11.41
C PRO A 466 6.04 -24.46 11.12
N GLU A 467 6.96 -23.54 11.34
CA GLU A 467 6.75 -22.09 11.14
C GLU A 467 5.55 -21.54 11.95
N GLN A 468 5.16 -22.21 13.03
CA GLN A 468 4.06 -21.76 13.88
C GLN A 468 4.55 -21.04 15.13
N TYR A 469 3.67 -20.20 15.66
CA TYR A 469 3.83 -19.51 16.93
C TYR A 469 3.09 -20.25 18.06
N LEU A 470 3.62 -20.16 19.27
CA LEU A 470 2.98 -20.60 20.51
C LEU A 470 3.05 -19.48 21.52
N LEU A 471 1.90 -19.09 22.08
CA LEU A 471 1.84 -18.05 23.09
C LEU A 471 1.76 -18.64 24.50
N LEU A 472 2.65 -18.20 25.38
CA LEU A 472 2.60 -18.44 26.81
C LEU A 472 2.08 -17.16 27.48
N GLN A 473 0.91 -17.20 28.11
CA GLN A 473 0.27 -16.02 28.70
C GLN A 473 -0.51 -16.32 29.99
N GLU A 474 -0.92 -15.27 30.70
CA GLU A 474 -1.65 -15.35 31.97
C GLU A 474 -3.16 -15.60 31.81
N ASP A 475 -3.67 -16.66 32.45
CA ASP A 475 -5.06 -17.17 32.32
C ASP A 475 -6.14 -16.14 32.65
N THR A 476 -5.89 -15.37 33.69
CA THR A 476 -6.91 -14.49 34.29
C THR A 476 -6.90 -13.09 33.69
N ASN A 477 -5.89 -12.76 32.89
CA ASN A 477 -5.77 -11.43 32.30
C ASN A 477 -4.95 -11.43 30.98
N PRO A 478 -5.40 -12.12 29.92
CA PRO A 478 -4.69 -12.17 28.66
C PRO A 478 -4.64 -10.77 28.01
N LEU A 479 -3.45 -10.30 27.65
CA LEU A 479 -3.25 -9.09 26.84
C LEU A 479 -3.36 -9.36 25.34
N ALA A 480 -3.09 -10.59 24.93
CA ALA A 480 -3.17 -10.99 23.54
C ALA A 480 -4.42 -11.84 23.32
N ILE A 481 -5.24 -11.46 22.33
CA ILE A 481 -6.30 -12.29 21.77
C ILE A 481 -5.64 -13.05 20.63
N VAL A 482 -5.05 -14.20 20.90
CA VAL A 482 -4.37 -14.98 19.84
C VAL A 482 -5.04 -16.32 19.62
N ALA A 483 -5.22 -16.61 18.34
CA ALA A 483 -5.61 -17.83 17.66
C ALA A 483 -4.60 -19.00 17.75
N HIS A 484 -3.44 -18.79 18.39
CA HIS A 484 -2.37 -19.78 18.50
C HIS A 484 -2.37 -20.47 19.86
N ARG A 485 -1.88 -21.72 19.91
CA ARG A 485 -2.06 -22.62 21.06
C ARG A 485 -1.60 -21.90 22.32
N THR A 486 -2.56 -21.49 23.13
CA THR A 486 -2.27 -20.73 24.33
C THR A 486 -1.95 -21.72 25.43
N VAL A 487 -0.75 -21.62 25.99
CA VAL A 487 -0.46 -22.26 27.27
C VAL A 487 -0.81 -21.26 28.35
N ASN A 488 -1.95 -21.55 28.94
CA ASN A 488 -2.50 -20.87 30.08
C ASN A 488 -1.74 -21.30 31.36
N TRP A 489 -1.11 -20.36 32.08
CA TRP A 489 -0.57 -20.56 33.42
C TRP A 489 -1.34 -19.84 34.54
N THR A 490 -1.35 -20.46 35.72
CA THR A 490 -1.99 -19.90 36.93
C THR A 490 -1.06 -18.98 37.74
N THR A 491 0.24 -18.99 37.44
CA THR A 491 1.22 -18.12 38.06
C THR A 491 1.46 -16.89 37.19
N THR A 492 1.10 -15.72 37.70
CA THR A 492 1.51 -14.44 37.10
C THR A 492 3.02 -14.44 36.88
N LEU A 493 3.49 -13.94 35.74
CA LEU A 493 4.86 -13.45 35.64
C LEU A 493 4.93 -12.14 36.47
N THR A 494 4.76 -12.26 37.78
CA THR A 494 4.82 -11.11 38.68
C THR A 494 6.28 -10.65 38.78
N GLY A 495 6.52 -9.35 38.59
CA GLY A 495 7.82 -8.75 38.92
C GLY A 495 8.86 -8.73 37.79
N LEU A 496 8.45 -8.73 36.53
CA LEU A 496 9.37 -8.65 35.39
C LEU A 496 10.07 -7.29 35.20
N SER A 497 9.77 -6.29 36.04
CA SER A 497 10.62 -5.11 36.19
C SER A 497 11.99 -5.54 36.73
N GLY A 498 12.99 -5.64 35.86
CA GLY A 498 14.33 -6.14 36.21
C GLY A 498 14.74 -7.48 35.60
N ILE A 499 13.97 -8.09 34.68
CA ILE A 499 14.47 -9.24 33.92
C ILE A 499 15.72 -8.83 33.14
N GLN A 500 16.73 -9.70 33.18
CA GLN A 500 17.93 -9.57 32.37
C GLN A 500 17.97 -10.62 31.26
N THR A 501 17.47 -11.83 31.56
CA THR A 501 17.49 -12.94 30.61
C THR A 501 16.26 -13.84 30.75
N CYS A 502 15.77 -14.38 29.63
CA CYS A 502 14.83 -15.49 29.60
C CYS A 502 15.44 -16.65 28.80
N GLN A 503 15.30 -17.87 29.30
CA GLN A 503 15.88 -19.08 28.73
C GLN A 503 14.78 -20.10 28.48
N LEU A 504 14.78 -20.69 27.29
CA LEU A 504 13.94 -21.83 26.93
C LEU A 504 14.77 -23.10 27.09
N GLU A 505 14.30 -24.02 27.93
CA GLU A 505 14.96 -25.28 28.25
C GLU A 505 14.08 -26.46 27.83
N ASP A 506 14.69 -27.52 27.32
CA ASP A 506 14.02 -28.81 27.12
C ASP A 506 13.79 -29.55 28.47
N PRO A 507 13.14 -30.72 28.51
CA PRO A 507 12.91 -31.45 29.75
C PRO A 507 14.19 -31.91 30.48
N ASP A 508 15.29 -32.07 29.74
CA ASP A 508 16.61 -32.47 30.21
C ASP A 508 17.47 -31.27 30.68
N ALA A 509 16.90 -30.06 30.68
CA ALA A 509 17.55 -28.78 31.00
C ALA A 509 18.63 -28.33 30.00
N THR A 510 18.58 -28.83 28.77
CA THR A 510 19.35 -28.26 27.65
C THR A 510 18.74 -26.92 27.27
N ILE A 511 19.56 -25.88 27.18
CA ILE A 511 19.11 -24.57 26.71
C ILE A 511 18.93 -24.62 25.19
N ILE A 512 17.70 -24.36 24.75
CA ILE A 512 17.31 -24.30 23.34
C ILE A 512 17.40 -22.87 22.81
N ASP A 513 17.05 -21.87 23.62
CA ASP A 513 17.15 -20.46 23.24
C ASP A 513 17.31 -19.56 24.47
N ILE A 514 17.90 -18.37 24.26
CA ILE A 514 18.10 -17.34 25.29
C ILE A 514 17.76 -15.99 24.70
N VAL A 515 17.12 -15.14 25.50
CA VAL A 515 16.85 -13.74 25.19
C VAL A 515 17.39 -12.86 26.29
N GLY A 516 18.06 -11.77 25.91
CA GLY A 516 18.58 -10.77 26.84
C GLY A 516 20.06 -10.89 27.14
N ASP A 517 20.62 -9.86 27.76
CA ASP A 517 22.03 -9.79 28.14
C ASP A 517 22.17 -9.84 29.65
N ALA A 518 23.01 -10.76 30.14
CA ALA A 518 23.31 -10.86 31.56
C ALA A 518 23.83 -9.51 32.11
N GLY A 519 23.17 -8.98 33.15
CA GLY A 519 23.54 -7.72 33.79
C GLY A 519 22.78 -6.48 33.32
N GLN A 520 22.03 -6.52 32.21
CA GLN A 520 21.21 -5.40 31.72
C GLN A 520 19.73 -5.71 31.87
N SER A 521 18.99 -4.87 32.60
CA SER A 521 17.53 -5.02 32.71
C SER A 521 16.86 -4.61 31.40
N PHE A 522 15.83 -5.35 30.98
CA PHE A 522 15.03 -5.01 29.79
C PHE A 522 14.52 -3.56 29.80
N GLY A 523 14.11 -3.06 30.97
CA GLY A 523 13.64 -1.68 31.12
C GLY A 523 14.71 -0.57 31.01
N LEU A 524 15.98 -0.90 30.77
CA LEU A 524 17.07 0.09 30.61
C LEU A 524 17.50 0.28 29.14
N ASN A 525 17.03 -0.55 28.21
CA ASN A 525 17.32 -0.43 26.79
C ASN A 525 16.04 -0.49 25.97
N GLU A 526 15.29 0.61 25.98
CA GLU A 526 13.98 0.71 25.33
C GLU A 526 14.01 0.59 23.80
N ASN A 527 15.19 0.65 23.16
CA ASN A 527 15.32 0.49 21.72
C ASN A 527 15.39 -1.00 21.31
N ALA A 528 15.95 -1.85 22.17
CA ALA A 528 16.10 -3.28 21.92
C ALA A 528 15.03 -4.11 22.64
N PHE A 529 14.67 -3.72 23.87
CA PHE A 529 13.92 -4.57 24.79
C PHE A 529 12.52 -4.03 25.12
N GLY A 530 11.88 -3.34 24.18
CA GLY A 530 10.52 -2.88 24.33
C GLY A 530 10.42 -1.55 25.08
N VAL A 531 9.33 -0.81 24.89
CA VAL A 531 9.10 0.52 25.50
C VAL A 531 8.07 0.43 26.61
N ASN A 532 8.34 1.06 27.75
CA ASN A 532 7.36 1.27 28.82
C ASN A 532 7.25 2.77 29.15
N ASP A 533 6.58 3.51 28.28
CA ASP A 533 6.34 4.95 28.45
C ASP A 533 5.21 5.18 29.46
N THR A 534 5.59 5.47 30.70
CA THR A 534 4.66 5.77 31.79
C THR A 534 4.01 7.14 31.69
N THR A 535 4.56 8.04 30.87
CA THR A 535 4.06 9.41 30.68
C THR A 535 2.90 9.41 29.70
N ASN A 536 3.10 8.85 28.50
CA ASN A 536 2.06 8.75 27.48
C ASN A 536 1.20 7.49 27.59
N ARG A 537 1.53 6.63 28.57
CA ARG A 537 0.86 5.35 28.83
C ARG A 537 0.93 4.42 27.62
N ILE A 538 2.11 4.30 27.03
CA ILE A 538 2.37 3.45 25.86
C ILE A 538 3.32 2.32 26.25
N ARG A 539 2.97 1.09 25.88
CA ARG A 539 3.80 -0.11 26.04
C ARG A 539 4.00 -0.81 24.71
N ARG A 540 5.22 -1.27 24.42
CA ARG A 540 5.59 -1.95 23.17
C ARG A 540 6.43 -3.18 23.46
N SER A 541 6.00 -4.37 23.05
CA SER A 541 6.78 -5.60 23.24
C SER A 541 8.17 -5.53 22.61
N MET A 542 9.03 -6.47 22.98
CA MET A 542 10.32 -6.67 22.32
C MET A 542 10.27 -7.85 21.37
N GLU A 543 10.86 -7.67 20.20
CA GLU A 543 10.76 -8.58 19.06
C GLU A 543 12.13 -8.90 18.51
N ARG A 544 12.31 -10.18 18.18
CA ARG A 544 13.56 -10.67 17.59
C ARG A 544 13.71 -10.13 16.17
N THR A 545 14.85 -9.51 15.87
CA THR A 545 15.16 -8.95 14.55
C THR A 545 15.36 -10.05 13.49
N THR A 546 16.07 -11.12 13.86
CA THR A 546 16.23 -12.30 13.00
C THR A 546 15.97 -13.58 13.80
N LEU A 547 15.06 -14.43 13.32
CA LEU A 547 14.64 -15.65 14.03
C LEU A 547 15.78 -16.65 14.27
N THR A 548 16.85 -16.59 13.48
CA THR A 548 18.05 -17.42 13.63
C THR A 548 19.15 -16.81 14.52
N GLY A 549 19.01 -15.54 14.91
CA GLY A 549 20.03 -14.81 15.67
C GLY A 549 20.17 -15.29 17.11
N ASP A 550 21.14 -14.72 17.84
CA ASP A 550 21.60 -15.25 19.13
C ASP A 550 20.80 -14.84 20.37
N GLY A 551 19.86 -13.93 20.17
CA GLY A 551 18.98 -13.42 21.21
C GLY A 551 19.62 -12.42 22.17
N SER A 552 20.83 -11.93 21.85
CA SER A 552 21.43 -10.75 22.51
C SER A 552 20.64 -9.47 22.22
N SER A 553 20.91 -8.38 22.93
CA SER A 553 20.29 -7.06 22.65
C SER A 553 20.42 -6.61 21.20
N SER A 554 21.47 -7.03 20.49
CA SER A 554 21.66 -6.68 19.08
C SER A 554 20.70 -7.40 18.12
N ASN A 555 20.13 -8.53 18.56
CA ASN A 555 19.16 -9.32 17.80
C ASN A 555 17.71 -9.03 18.22
N PHE A 556 17.47 -7.94 18.93
CA PHE A 556 16.13 -7.52 19.34
C PHE A 556 15.89 -6.05 19.02
N HIS A 557 14.63 -5.73 18.80
CA HIS A 557 14.15 -4.37 18.62
C HIS A 557 12.78 -4.23 19.30
N THR A 558 12.40 -3.00 19.59
CA THR A 558 11.05 -2.69 20.07
C THR A 558 10.04 -2.80 18.94
N ASN A 559 8.87 -3.39 19.22
CA ASN A 559 7.75 -3.44 18.29
C ASN A 559 7.49 -2.07 17.65
N SER A 560 7.43 -2.06 16.32
CA SER A 560 7.31 -0.85 15.50
C SER A 560 5.89 -0.53 15.03
N ASN A 561 4.87 -1.26 15.49
CA ASN A 561 3.48 -1.02 15.11
C ASN A 561 3.03 0.39 15.52
N ALA A 562 2.53 1.18 14.57
CA ALA A 562 2.25 2.59 14.79
C ALA A 562 0.80 2.88 15.20
N SER A 563 -0.12 1.93 15.00
CA SER A 563 -1.55 2.13 15.28
C SER A 563 -2.27 0.83 15.58
N TRP A 564 -3.51 0.94 16.08
CA TRP A 564 -4.43 -0.18 16.26
C TRP A 564 -4.59 -1.02 14.98
N ALA A 565 -4.56 -0.39 13.79
CA ALA A 565 -4.72 -1.05 12.50
C ALA A 565 -3.56 -1.97 12.13
N THR A 566 -2.42 -1.84 12.81
CA THR A 566 -1.24 -2.72 12.66
C THR A 566 -1.02 -3.62 13.88
N ASN A 567 -1.78 -3.40 14.96
CA ASN A 567 -1.60 -4.03 16.25
C ASN A 567 -2.62 -5.15 16.46
N PHE A 568 -2.61 -6.09 15.52
CA PHE A 568 -3.51 -7.23 15.50
C PHE A 568 -3.23 -8.16 16.68
N ASN A 569 -4.25 -8.91 17.11
CA ASN A 569 -4.19 -9.88 18.21
C ASN A 569 -3.83 -9.31 19.59
N VAL A 570 -3.75 -7.98 19.76
CA VAL A 570 -3.82 -7.35 21.09
C VAL A 570 -5.28 -7.13 21.46
N ARG A 571 -5.62 -7.33 22.74
CA ARG A 571 -7.00 -7.24 23.21
C ARG A 571 -7.65 -5.89 22.91
N GLY A 572 -8.86 -5.92 22.35
CA GLY A 572 -9.69 -4.72 22.18
C GLY A 572 -9.92 -4.04 23.52
N GLY A 573 -9.69 -2.73 23.58
CA GLY A 573 -9.61 -1.98 24.84
C GLY A 573 -8.18 -1.74 25.34
N ASN A 574 -7.16 -2.24 24.64
CA ASN A 574 -5.73 -2.03 24.95
C ASN A 574 -4.87 -1.69 23.72
N ASN A 575 -5.40 -1.89 22.52
CA ASN A 575 -4.65 -1.89 21.27
C ASN A 575 -4.26 -0.48 20.79
N ASP A 576 -4.71 0.59 21.46
CA ASP A 576 -4.23 1.96 21.25
C ASP A 576 -3.00 2.29 22.11
N LYS A 577 -2.76 1.53 23.18
CA LYS A 577 -1.77 1.84 24.21
C LYS A 577 -0.78 0.71 24.51
N THR A 578 -1.03 -0.48 24.00
CA THR A 578 -0.17 -1.65 24.15
C THR A 578 0.07 -2.26 22.77
N PHE A 579 1.31 -2.27 22.29
CA PHE A 579 1.66 -2.72 20.96
C PHE A 579 2.51 -3.99 20.99
N GLY A 580 2.20 -4.92 20.08
CA GLY A 580 2.97 -6.14 19.84
C GLY A 580 2.51 -6.86 18.56
N THR A 581 3.11 -8.00 18.26
CA THR A 581 2.73 -8.87 17.13
C THR A 581 2.38 -10.29 17.57
N PRO A 582 1.63 -10.50 18.67
CA PRO A 582 1.43 -11.84 19.18
C PRO A 582 0.65 -12.70 18.17
N GLY A 583 1.24 -13.82 17.77
CA GLY A 583 0.80 -14.73 16.74
C GLY A 583 1.24 -14.40 15.32
N LEU A 584 2.03 -13.35 15.12
CA LEU A 584 2.36 -12.79 13.81
C LEU A 584 3.87 -12.70 13.59
N PRO A 585 4.31 -12.55 12.32
CA PRO A 585 5.68 -12.15 12.06
C PRO A 585 6.02 -10.87 12.82
N ASN A 586 7.16 -10.90 13.51
CA ASN A 586 7.73 -9.74 14.17
C ASN A 586 7.72 -8.54 13.23
N SER A 587 7.45 -7.36 13.81
CA SER A 587 7.46 -6.13 13.06
C SER A 587 8.84 -5.89 12.43
N ALA A 588 8.87 -5.08 11.37
CA ALA A 588 10.15 -4.76 10.75
C ALA A 588 11.03 -4.04 11.79
N ASN A 589 12.33 -4.35 11.80
CA ASN A 589 13.30 -3.56 12.54
C ASN A 589 13.48 -2.21 11.83
N VAL A 590 12.53 -1.32 12.08
CA VAL A 590 12.53 0.04 11.59
C VAL A 590 13.38 0.84 12.56
N ALA A 591 14.58 1.25 12.14
CA ALA A 591 15.34 2.24 12.90
C ALA A 591 14.41 3.41 13.22
N THR A 592 14.30 3.83 14.48
CA THR A 592 13.35 4.85 14.94
C THR A 592 13.40 6.13 14.10
N SER A 593 14.55 6.44 13.48
CA SER A 593 14.77 7.45 12.43
C SER A 593 13.79 7.40 11.24
N GLN A 594 13.17 6.25 10.96
CA GLN A 594 12.26 6.06 9.83
C GLN A 594 10.78 6.23 10.18
N LEU A 595 10.42 6.36 11.46
CA LEU A 595 9.04 6.65 11.88
C LEU A 595 8.62 8.10 11.59
N LEU A 596 9.58 9.02 11.51
CA LEU A 596 9.37 10.39 11.00
C LEU A 596 9.82 10.55 9.55
N GLN A 597 10.08 9.46 8.82
CA GLN A 597 10.48 9.57 7.43
C GLN A 597 9.36 10.19 6.61
N GLY A 598 9.66 11.33 6.01
CA GLY A 598 8.69 12.13 5.27
C GLY A 598 7.96 13.17 6.11
N VAL A 599 8.25 13.32 7.41
CA VAL A 599 7.88 14.52 8.17
C VAL A 599 8.96 15.58 7.99
N ILE A 600 8.56 16.77 7.57
CA ILE A 600 9.45 17.93 7.43
C ILE A 600 8.86 19.13 8.16
N MET A 601 9.70 20.09 8.56
CA MET A 601 9.23 21.42 8.95
C MET A 601 8.84 22.19 7.69
N ASN A 602 7.58 22.58 7.57
CA ASN A 602 7.02 23.24 6.38
C ASN A 602 6.99 24.77 6.50
N GLU A 603 6.66 25.26 7.69
CA GLU A 603 6.54 26.69 7.97
C GLU A 603 6.99 26.99 9.39
N ILE A 604 7.69 28.11 9.58
CA ILE A 604 8.07 28.61 10.90
C ILE A 604 7.75 30.09 10.97
N CYS A 605 7.00 30.48 12.00
CA CYS A 605 6.70 31.87 12.30
C CYS A 605 7.29 32.25 13.65
N VAL A 606 7.97 33.39 13.65
CA VAL A 606 8.64 33.99 14.79
C VAL A 606 8.12 35.42 14.93
N ASN A 607 7.90 35.89 16.16
CA ASN A 607 7.37 37.23 16.43
C ASN A 607 5.83 37.30 16.36
N ASN A 608 5.28 36.95 17.53
CA ASN A 608 3.91 36.95 18.00
C ASN A 608 2.89 37.84 17.25
N ALA A 609 3.15 39.07 16.82
CA ALA A 609 2.10 39.91 16.19
C ALA A 609 1.77 39.59 14.73
N SER A 610 2.69 38.92 14.02
CA SER A 610 2.54 38.65 12.59
C SER A 610 1.99 37.25 12.30
N CYS A 611 2.10 36.31 13.24
CA CYS A 611 1.68 34.91 13.13
C CYS A 611 0.17 34.72 13.37
N ALA A 612 -0.45 33.75 12.71
CA ALA A 612 -1.82 33.32 12.96
C ALA A 612 -1.99 32.94 14.45
N GLY A 613 -3.02 33.50 15.08
CA GLY A 613 -3.28 33.30 16.51
C GLY A 613 -2.33 34.07 17.45
N GLY A 614 -1.42 34.86 16.91
CA GLY A 614 -0.60 35.76 17.71
C GLY A 614 0.49 35.04 18.52
N SER A 615 1.19 34.05 17.97
CA SER A 615 2.18 33.23 18.71
C SER A 615 3.19 32.56 17.78
N ASP A 616 4.36 32.21 18.30
CA ASP A 616 5.38 31.47 17.54
C ASP A 616 4.88 30.05 17.27
N TYR A 617 5.15 29.52 16.07
CA TYR A 617 4.79 28.15 15.72
C TYR A 617 5.81 27.48 14.80
N VAL A 618 5.81 26.14 14.84
CA VAL A 618 6.44 25.27 13.84
C VAL A 618 5.33 24.44 13.22
N GLU A 619 5.19 24.52 11.90
CA GLU A 619 4.33 23.61 11.16
C GLU A 619 5.13 22.43 10.63
N LEU A 620 4.59 21.24 10.85
CA LEU A 620 5.09 20.00 10.30
C LEU A 620 4.20 19.56 9.13
N TYR A 621 4.80 19.06 8.06
CA TYR A 621 4.11 18.49 6.90
C TYR A 621 4.49 17.04 6.70
N ASN A 622 3.48 16.21 6.43
CA ASN A 622 3.65 14.82 6.08
C ASN A 622 3.68 14.66 4.56
N THR A 623 4.87 14.43 4.01
CA THR A 623 5.11 14.20 2.57
C THR A 623 4.68 12.82 2.07
N THR A 624 4.25 11.93 2.97
CA THR A 624 3.91 10.55 2.64
C THR A 624 2.41 10.35 2.41
N SER A 625 2.06 9.20 1.83
CA SER A 625 0.68 8.78 1.60
C SER A 625 0.05 8.03 2.78
N ARG A 626 0.65 8.08 3.98
CA ARG A 626 0.16 7.42 5.20
C ARG A 626 0.17 8.39 6.37
N ASP A 627 -0.71 8.18 7.34
CA ASP A 627 -0.72 8.97 8.57
C ASP A 627 0.55 8.70 9.41
N ILE A 628 1.08 9.73 10.06
CA ILE A 628 2.29 9.64 10.90
C ILE A 628 1.96 10.07 12.33
N ASP A 629 2.07 9.15 13.29
CA ASP A 629 1.93 9.44 14.72
C ASP A 629 3.29 9.89 15.31
N LEU A 630 3.34 11.17 15.70
CA LEU A 630 4.52 11.81 16.26
C LEU A 630 4.85 11.32 17.68
N SER A 631 3.83 10.84 18.39
CA SER A 631 3.95 10.28 19.75
C SER A 631 4.65 8.92 19.67
N ALA A 632 4.25 8.08 18.71
CA ALA A 632 4.88 6.80 18.42
C ALA A 632 6.36 6.96 18.02
N ALA A 633 6.68 8.04 17.31
CA ALA A 633 8.04 8.34 16.88
C ALA A 633 8.88 9.09 17.94
N ARG A 634 8.31 9.43 19.10
CA ARG A 634 8.94 10.26 20.14
C ARG A 634 9.52 11.55 19.56
N ALA A 635 8.71 12.29 18.79
CA ALA A 635 9.14 13.53 18.14
C ALA A 635 9.35 14.67 19.16
N TYR A 636 10.43 15.43 19.00
CA TYR A 636 10.68 16.65 19.75
C TYR A 636 11.03 17.81 18.82
N ILE A 637 10.60 19.02 19.18
CA ILE A 637 11.17 20.26 18.65
C ILE A 637 12.17 20.77 19.67
N GLN A 638 13.43 20.90 19.24
CA GLN A 638 14.52 21.46 20.02
C GLN A 638 15.00 22.76 19.38
N ASN A 639 15.47 23.72 20.19
CA ASN A 639 16.09 24.93 19.66
C ASN A 639 17.37 25.34 20.38
N ASP A 640 18.25 26.04 19.68
CA ASP A 640 19.52 26.56 20.21
C ASP A 640 19.79 27.99 19.70
N THR A 641 20.09 28.88 20.64
CA THR A 641 20.38 30.31 20.48
C THR A 641 21.66 30.63 19.70
N SER A 642 22.61 29.71 19.68
CA SER A 642 23.92 29.90 19.04
C SER A 642 24.03 29.20 17.68
N CYS A 643 23.09 28.28 17.41
CA CYS A 643 23.11 27.36 16.28
C CYS A 643 24.40 26.53 16.15
N ASP A 644 25.25 26.50 17.18
CA ASP A 644 26.52 25.78 17.20
C ASP A 644 26.41 24.41 17.88
N LEU A 645 25.30 24.17 18.62
CA LEU A 645 24.97 22.93 19.33
C LEU A 645 26.03 22.47 20.35
N THR A 646 27.10 23.24 20.58
CA THR A 646 28.21 22.85 21.47
C THR A 646 27.88 23.02 22.95
N ASN A 647 26.88 23.84 23.27
CA ASN A 647 26.45 24.14 24.63
C ASN A 647 25.12 23.47 25.02
N GLY A 648 24.61 22.55 24.19
CA GLY A 648 23.28 21.94 24.35
C GLY A 648 22.14 22.81 23.82
N VAL A 649 20.89 22.35 24.01
CA VAL A 649 19.69 23.03 23.51
C VAL A 649 19.08 23.95 24.57
N ASN A 650 18.52 25.08 24.14
CA ASN A 650 17.85 26.05 25.00
C ASN A 650 16.46 25.58 25.43
N ASN A 651 15.69 25.02 24.50
CA ASN A 651 14.38 24.46 24.78
C ASN A 651 14.20 23.13 24.04
N LYS A 652 13.42 22.24 24.66
CA LYS A 652 13.05 20.93 24.11
C LYS A 652 11.60 20.65 24.48
N ASN A 653 10.75 20.46 23.47
CA ASN A 653 9.33 20.18 23.66
C ASN A 653 8.94 18.93 22.88
N ALA A 654 8.25 18.02 23.57
CA ALA A 654 7.65 16.86 22.93
C ALA A 654 6.53 17.32 21.99
N VAL A 655 6.47 16.73 20.80
CA VAL A 655 5.35 16.90 19.87
C VAL A 655 4.55 15.61 19.89
N SER A 656 3.22 15.74 19.96
CA SER A 656 2.30 14.61 19.97
C SER A 656 1.17 14.85 18.97
N GLY A 657 0.44 13.78 18.67
CA GLY A 657 -0.63 13.77 17.68
C GLY A 657 -0.22 13.11 16.36
N THR A 658 -1.22 12.96 15.49
CA THR A 658 -1.07 12.30 14.19
C THR A 658 -1.16 13.34 13.08
N ILE A 659 -0.21 13.32 12.15
CA ILE A 659 -0.27 14.10 10.91
C ILE A 659 -0.87 13.20 9.82
N PRO A 660 -2.06 13.49 9.27
CA PRO A 660 -2.62 12.72 8.18
C PRO A 660 -1.70 12.65 6.96
N ALA A 661 -1.88 11.65 6.10
CA ALA A 661 -1.21 11.58 4.79
C ALA A 661 -1.38 12.90 4.00
N GLY A 662 -0.28 13.52 3.59
CA GLY A 662 -0.33 14.84 2.91
C GLY A 662 -0.88 15.98 3.78
N GLY A 663 -1.01 15.78 5.09
CA GLY A 663 -1.57 16.73 6.05
C GLY A 663 -0.53 17.57 6.78
N TYR A 664 -1.02 18.50 7.59
CA TYR A 664 -0.21 19.47 8.34
C TYR A 664 -0.51 19.36 9.84
N LEU A 665 0.49 19.66 10.66
CA LEU A 665 0.31 19.83 12.10
C LEU A 665 1.04 21.09 12.56
N VAL A 666 0.29 22.02 13.13
CA VAL A 666 0.83 23.26 13.70
C VAL A 666 1.14 23.03 15.18
N PHE A 667 2.42 23.10 15.53
CA PHE A 667 2.88 23.05 16.91
C PHE A 667 3.08 24.48 17.45
N ASN A 668 2.32 24.82 18.49
CA ASN A 668 2.44 26.06 19.24
C ASN A 668 2.45 25.74 20.74
N ASN A 669 3.47 26.21 21.46
CA ASN A 669 3.64 25.94 22.88
C ASN A 669 2.90 26.94 23.81
N GLY A 670 2.11 27.86 23.26
CA GLY A 670 1.30 28.83 24.01
C GLY A 670 2.10 29.88 24.81
N GLY A 671 3.43 29.85 24.76
CA GLY A 671 4.32 30.83 25.37
C GLY A 671 4.87 31.80 24.32
N ALA A 672 4.83 33.10 24.62
CA ALA A 672 5.51 34.10 23.79
C ALA A 672 7.04 33.87 23.84
N ASN A 673 7.70 33.83 22.67
CA ASN A 673 9.16 33.69 22.49
C ASN A 673 9.70 32.25 22.63
N PHE A 674 8.93 31.22 22.24
CA PHE A 674 9.48 29.86 22.17
C PHE A 674 10.58 29.78 21.09
N ILE A 675 10.45 30.53 20.01
CA ILE A 675 11.46 30.69 18.95
C ILE A 675 11.82 32.18 18.91
N VAL A 676 13.10 32.52 18.77
CA VAL A 676 13.52 33.90 18.50
C VAL A 676 14.38 33.94 17.23
N ASN A 677 14.51 35.14 16.64
CA ASN A 677 15.20 35.38 15.36
C ASN A 677 16.69 34.98 15.33
N SER A 678 17.26 34.53 16.45
CA SER A 678 18.63 34.02 16.57
C SER A 678 18.72 32.51 16.82
N HIS A 679 17.59 31.78 16.81
CA HIS A 679 17.59 30.34 17.09
C HIS A 679 17.88 29.49 15.84
N CYS A 680 18.31 28.25 16.04
CA CYS A 680 17.97 27.15 15.14
C CYS A 680 16.87 26.31 15.76
N VAL A 681 16.12 25.61 14.92
CA VAL A 681 15.04 24.71 15.30
C VAL A 681 15.33 23.35 14.67
N ALA A 682 15.24 22.29 15.46
CA ALA A 682 15.45 20.92 15.02
C ALA A 682 14.22 20.08 15.36
N LEU A 683 13.75 19.32 14.39
CA LEU A 683 12.87 18.19 14.61
C LEU A 683 13.73 16.96 14.89
N THR A 684 13.53 16.32 16.04
CA THR A 684 14.37 15.20 16.48
C THR A 684 13.55 14.01 16.97
N ILE A 685 14.20 12.86 17.03
CA ILE A 685 13.66 11.64 17.63
C ILE A 685 14.30 11.42 18.99
N GLY A 686 13.45 11.14 19.99
CA GLY A 686 13.86 10.96 21.36
C GLY A 686 14.15 12.29 22.07
N SER A 687 14.28 12.19 23.39
CA SER A 687 14.45 13.33 24.29
C SER A 687 15.90 13.73 24.51
N GLU A 688 16.85 13.17 23.76
CA GLU A 688 18.28 13.48 23.92
C GLU A 688 18.60 14.85 23.33
N ASP A 689 19.39 15.65 24.04
CA ASP A 689 19.81 16.96 23.55
C ASP A 689 20.69 16.79 22.30
N ILE A 690 20.43 17.60 21.27
CA ILE A 690 21.29 17.61 20.09
C ILE A 690 22.58 18.38 20.38
N LEU A 691 23.71 17.67 20.35
CA LEU A 691 25.05 18.21 20.61
C LEU A 691 25.90 18.40 19.34
N SER A 692 25.37 17.98 18.19
CA SER A 692 26.04 18.06 16.89
C SER A 692 25.02 18.05 15.76
N HIS A 693 25.31 18.79 14.70
CA HIS A 693 24.50 18.81 13.48
C HIS A 693 24.52 17.48 12.71
N SER A 694 25.48 16.60 13.02
CA SER A 694 25.56 15.25 12.44
C SER A 694 24.83 14.19 13.27
N SER A 695 24.03 14.60 14.25
CA SER A 695 23.29 13.67 15.09
C SER A 695 22.29 12.87 14.24
N ALA A 696 22.33 11.54 14.36
CA ALA A 696 21.39 10.64 13.70
C ALA A 696 19.95 10.82 14.19
N ASN A 697 19.75 11.53 15.30
CA ASN A 697 18.43 11.84 15.86
C ASN A 697 17.78 13.05 15.20
N ILE A 698 18.49 13.82 14.35
CA ILE A 698 17.93 14.97 13.64
C ILE A 698 17.18 14.48 12.41
N VAL A 699 15.91 14.85 12.32
CA VAL A 699 15.01 14.55 11.19
C VAL A 699 14.95 15.72 10.22
N ASP A 700 14.79 16.94 10.74
CA ASP A 700 14.85 18.18 9.96
C ASP A 700 15.46 19.30 10.82
N PHE A 701 16.08 20.30 10.19
CA PHE A 701 16.80 21.38 10.86
C PHE A 701 16.71 22.70 10.09
N VAL A 702 16.35 23.79 10.78
CA VAL A 702 16.23 25.15 10.22
C VAL A 702 17.03 26.13 11.08
N SER A 703 17.79 27.05 10.47
CA SER A 703 18.57 28.06 11.19
C SER A 703 18.22 29.47 10.74
N PHE A 704 18.07 30.39 11.71
CA PHE A 704 17.85 31.82 11.45
C PHE A 704 19.15 32.65 11.48
N VAL A 705 20.32 32.03 11.76
CA VAL A 705 21.60 32.73 11.94
C VAL A 705 22.50 32.61 10.70
N ALA A 706 23.03 33.73 10.21
CA ALA A 706 23.94 33.75 9.08
C ALA A 706 25.37 33.28 9.49
N GLY A 707 25.87 32.20 8.89
CA GLY A 707 27.29 31.78 8.98
C GLY A 707 27.57 30.47 9.72
N THR A 708 26.53 29.68 9.99
CA THR A 708 26.65 28.33 10.59
C THR A 708 27.19 27.30 9.58
N PRO A 709 27.87 26.23 10.03
CA PRO A 709 28.37 25.18 9.14
C PRO A 709 27.23 24.55 8.34
N ALA A 710 27.44 24.35 7.04
CA ALA A 710 26.52 23.64 6.17
C ALA A 710 26.37 22.19 6.64
N VAL A 711 25.24 21.89 7.26
CA VAL A 711 24.73 20.55 7.46
C VAL A 711 24.02 20.18 6.15
N PRO A 712 23.90 18.90 5.75
CA PRO A 712 23.13 18.54 4.57
C PRO A 712 21.66 19.02 4.57
N ALA A 713 21.14 19.61 5.65
CA ALA A 713 19.76 20.07 5.81
C ALA A 713 19.57 21.58 6.09
N SER A 714 20.63 22.39 6.29
CA SER A 714 20.45 23.79 6.74
C SER A 714 20.21 24.77 5.58
N HIS A 715 19.08 25.49 5.62
CA HIS A 715 18.91 26.75 4.87
C HIS A 715 19.43 27.93 5.68
N ARG A 716 20.06 28.89 5.00
CA ARG A 716 20.60 30.14 5.55
C ARG A 716 19.82 31.31 4.95
N THR A 717 19.00 31.98 5.75
CA THR A 717 18.28 33.20 5.36
C THR A 717 18.34 34.20 6.49
N THR A 718 18.59 35.46 6.16
CA THR A 718 18.39 36.59 7.07
C THR A 718 16.89 36.86 7.14
N ILE A 719 16.16 36.23 8.08
CA ILE A 719 14.70 36.34 8.17
C ILE A 719 14.32 37.20 9.37
N THR A 720 13.37 38.10 9.17
CA THR A 720 12.90 39.01 10.22
C THR A 720 11.72 38.46 11.01
N ASN A 721 10.79 37.69 10.41
CA ASN A 721 9.57 37.20 11.10
C ASN A 721 8.97 35.85 10.60
N LYS A 722 8.99 35.53 9.28
CA LYS A 722 8.29 34.33 8.75
C LYS A 722 9.05 33.63 7.61
N THR A 723 8.96 32.31 7.55
CA THR A 723 9.52 31.51 6.45
C THR A 723 8.71 30.25 6.19
N SER A 724 8.54 29.88 4.92
CA SER A 724 7.78 28.71 4.48
C SER A 724 8.49 28.01 3.32
N ARG A 725 8.33 26.68 3.18
CA ARG A 725 8.88 25.91 2.06
C ARG A 725 8.01 26.04 0.79
N CYS A 726 8.61 26.30 -0.37
CA CYS A 726 7.93 26.48 -1.65
C CYS A 726 8.62 25.67 -2.77
N PRO A 727 7.95 24.69 -3.41
CA PRO A 727 6.65 24.12 -3.04
C PRO A 727 6.72 23.28 -1.77
N ASN A 728 5.56 23.04 -1.15
CA ASN A 728 5.41 22.16 0.00
C ASN A 728 6.11 20.81 -0.23
N GLY A 729 6.74 20.27 0.81
CA GLY A 729 7.19 18.88 0.76
C GLY A 729 8.41 18.58 -0.09
N THR A 730 9.03 19.57 -0.73
CA THR A 730 10.19 19.33 -1.58
C THR A 730 11.43 19.02 -0.74
N GLY A 731 11.82 17.74 -0.70
CA GLY A 731 12.97 17.21 0.04
C GLY A 731 14.35 17.65 -0.48
N GLN A 732 14.42 18.68 -1.32
CA GLN A 732 15.69 19.29 -1.69
C GLN A 732 16.12 20.24 -0.59
N TYR A 733 17.03 19.73 0.23
CA TYR A 733 17.68 20.48 1.28
C TYR A 733 18.32 21.76 0.73
N GLY A 734 17.88 22.92 1.24
CA GLY A 734 18.61 24.18 1.08
C GLY A 734 18.21 25.11 -0.08
N GLN A 735 17.16 24.85 -0.88
CA GLN A 735 16.75 25.78 -1.95
C GLN A 735 15.30 26.29 -1.91
N ASN A 736 14.46 25.77 -1.01
CA ASN A 736 13.00 25.97 -1.12
C ASN A 736 12.42 26.88 -0.03
N TRP A 737 13.20 27.53 0.84
CA TRP A 737 12.63 28.41 1.87
C TRP A 737 12.50 29.86 1.37
N ILE A 738 11.29 30.42 1.41
CA ILE A 738 11.02 31.81 1.02
C ILE A 738 10.61 32.62 2.26
N ALA A 739 11.26 33.78 2.45
CA ALA A 739 10.98 34.69 3.55
C ALA A 739 9.74 35.56 3.32
N GLU A 740 9.11 36.01 4.41
CA GLU A 740 8.05 37.05 4.46
C GLU A 740 6.77 36.73 3.65
N ARG A 741 6.28 35.49 3.74
CA ARG A 741 5.02 35.03 3.12
C ARG A 741 3.77 35.31 3.99
N PRO A 742 2.57 35.37 3.37
CA PRO A 742 1.31 35.28 4.11
C PRO A 742 1.25 34.01 4.95
N ASP A 743 0.58 34.08 6.11
CA ASP A 743 0.39 32.92 6.97
C ASP A 743 -0.47 31.86 6.28
N SER A 744 0.04 30.65 6.14
CA SER A 744 -0.71 29.51 5.57
C SER A 744 -0.84 28.35 6.56
N SER A 745 -0.78 28.62 7.87
CA SER A 745 -0.89 27.59 8.90
C SER A 745 -2.11 26.66 8.69
N GLY A 746 -1.83 25.35 8.67
CA GLY A 746 -2.78 24.28 8.42
C GLY A 746 -3.16 24.07 6.95
N ALA A 747 -2.49 24.73 6.00
CA ALA A 747 -2.83 24.71 4.58
C ALA A 747 -1.58 24.68 3.67
N ALA A 748 -1.81 24.61 2.35
CA ALA A 748 -0.71 24.67 1.39
C ALA A 748 -0.07 26.06 1.35
N ASN A 749 1.26 26.13 1.22
CA ASN A 749 1.94 27.42 1.12
C ASN A 749 1.61 28.07 -0.22
N ASP A 750 1.27 29.35 -0.21
CA ASP A 750 0.92 30.13 -1.40
C ASP A 750 2.18 30.44 -2.22
N CYS A 751 2.59 29.47 -3.05
CA CYS A 751 3.82 29.53 -3.85
C CYS A 751 3.56 30.30 -5.16
N PRO A 752 4.49 31.17 -5.65
CA PRO A 752 4.39 31.71 -6.99
C PRO A 752 4.50 30.56 -7.99
N ALA A 753 3.72 30.59 -9.07
CA ALA A 753 3.93 29.66 -10.17
C ALA A 753 5.39 29.76 -10.65
N ALA A 754 6.07 28.61 -10.84
CA ALA A 754 7.43 28.59 -11.36
C ALA A 754 7.47 29.39 -12.67
N GLN A 755 8.37 30.38 -12.79
CA GLN A 755 8.49 31.16 -14.02
C GLN A 755 9.12 30.30 -15.12
N ALA A 756 8.65 30.46 -16.36
CA ALA A 756 9.27 29.80 -17.50
C ALA A 756 10.68 30.37 -17.78
N THR A 757 11.55 29.58 -18.42
CA THR A 757 12.78 30.07 -19.05
C THR A 757 12.58 30.01 -20.55
N VAL A 758 12.76 31.14 -21.25
CA VAL A 758 12.36 31.31 -22.64
C VAL A 758 13.41 32.15 -23.36
N LEU A 759 13.69 31.81 -24.61
CA LEU A 759 14.62 32.51 -25.49
C LEU A 759 13.88 33.00 -26.75
N ILE A 760 14.30 34.10 -27.35
CA ILE A 760 13.96 34.49 -28.71
C ILE A 760 14.77 33.56 -29.64
N SER A 761 14.10 32.77 -30.48
CA SER A 761 14.73 31.77 -31.35
C SER A 761 14.80 32.20 -32.81
N GLU A 762 13.83 32.97 -33.30
CA GLU A 762 13.78 33.42 -34.69
C GLU A 762 13.11 34.79 -34.81
N VAL A 763 13.61 35.62 -35.73
CA VAL A 763 13.02 36.92 -36.06
C VAL A 763 13.01 37.08 -37.57
N ALA A 764 11.86 37.46 -38.13
CA ALA A 764 11.71 37.64 -39.57
C ALA A 764 11.05 38.99 -39.90
N ALA A 765 11.77 39.85 -40.63
CA ALA A 765 11.26 41.12 -41.17
C ALA A 765 10.95 40.95 -42.67
N ALA A 766 9.68 41.01 -43.07
CA ALA A 766 9.25 40.87 -44.45
C ALA A 766 9.34 42.21 -45.20
N ASN A 767 10.36 42.34 -46.05
CA ASN A 767 10.38 43.38 -47.07
C ASN A 767 9.57 42.94 -48.30
N ASN A 768 8.37 43.52 -48.43
CA ASN A 768 7.55 43.72 -49.65
C ASN A 768 6.43 42.69 -49.95
N CYS A 769 5.18 43.17 -49.94
CA CYS A 769 3.93 42.43 -50.17
C CYS A 769 3.85 41.76 -51.55
N GLY A 770 3.62 40.44 -51.57
CA GLY A 770 3.44 39.66 -52.80
C GLY A 770 2.44 38.49 -52.71
N VAL A 771 1.16 38.79 -52.45
CA VAL A 771 -0.07 38.02 -52.79
C VAL A 771 -0.25 36.53 -52.43
N ASP A 772 0.70 35.77 -51.91
CA ASP A 772 0.48 34.35 -51.54
C ASP A 772 0.84 34.04 -50.07
N GLY A 773 0.19 34.71 -49.12
CA GLY A 773 -0.19 34.13 -47.82
C GLY A 773 0.89 33.67 -46.82
N GLN A 774 2.16 34.10 -46.92
CA GLN A 774 3.21 33.72 -45.95
C GLN A 774 4.04 34.88 -45.37
N ASP A 775 3.61 36.13 -45.53
CA ASP A 775 4.44 37.28 -45.12
C ASP A 775 3.80 38.03 -43.94
N THR A 776 4.11 37.61 -42.70
CA THR A 776 3.96 38.46 -41.51
C THR A 776 5.32 38.63 -40.84
N ASP A 777 5.62 39.84 -40.40
CA ASP A 777 6.71 40.08 -39.45
C ASP A 777 6.43 39.27 -38.17
N PHE A 778 7.35 38.40 -37.76
CA PHE A 778 7.17 37.55 -36.58
C PHE A 778 8.41 37.45 -35.69
N ILE A 779 8.13 37.16 -34.41
CA ILE A 779 9.12 36.83 -33.38
C ILE A 779 8.77 35.45 -32.82
N GLU A 780 9.68 34.50 -32.95
CA GLU A 780 9.56 33.17 -32.37
C GLU A 780 10.28 33.11 -31.02
N LEU A 781 9.62 32.52 -30.03
CA LEU A 781 10.16 32.24 -28.70
C LEU A 781 10.21 30.73 -28.47
N TYR A 782 11.31 30.24 -27.88
CA TYR A 782 11.52 28.85 -27.52
C TYR A 782 11.62 28.67 -26.01
N VAL A 783 10.82 27.76 -25.46
CA VAL A 783 10.74 27.51 -24.02
C VAL A 783 11.76 26.45 -23.61
N THR A 784 12.85 26.86 -22.95
CA THR A 784 13.90 25.97 -22.47
C THR A 784 13.57 25.33 -21.11
N ALA A 785 12.68 25.95 -20.32
CA ALA A 785 12.08 25.38 -19.12
C ALA A 785 10.63 25.84 -18.93
N GLY A 786 9.70 24.91 -18.75
CA GLY A 786 8.28 25.21 -18.58
C GLY A 786 7.95 25.97 -17.29
N GLY A 787 6.88 26.76 -17.32
CA GLY A 787 6.44 27.61 -16.22
C GLY A 787 5.40 28.65 -16.66
N SER A 788 5.06 29.59 -15.77
CA SER A 788 4.19 30.71 -16.09
C SER A 788 4.95 31.79 -16.85
N MET A 789 4.34 32.29 -17.91
CA MET A 789 4.72 33.51 -18.64
C MET A 789 3.70 34.63 -18.39
N GLY A 790 2.92 34.56 -17.32
CA GLY A 790 1.86 35.52 -17.04
C GLY A 790 2.40 36.93 -16.84
N GLY A 791 1.87 37.89 -17.61
CA GLY A 791 2.30 39.29 -17.58
C GLY A 791 3.64 39.57 -18.25
N TRP A 792 4.20 38.61 -18.99
CA TRP A 792 5.42 38.84 -19.78
C TRP A 792 5.11 39.73 -20.99
N GLU A 793 6.12 40.44 -21.48
CA GLU A 793 5.98 41.40 -22.59
C GLU A 793 7.03 41.19 -23.67
N VAL A 794 6.62 41.35 -24.94
CA VAL A 794 7.51 41.43 -26.10
C VAL A 794 7.49 42.87 -26.61
N ARG A 795 8.66 43.49 -26.76
CA ARG A 795 8.80 44.91 -27.11
C ARG A 795 9.78 45.13 -28.27
N GLU A 796 9.46 46.10 -29.11
CA GLU A 796 10.29 46.65 -30.19
C GLU A 796 10.85 48.02 -29.77
N HIS A 797 12.09 48.36 -30.12
CA HIS A 797 12.68 49.68 -29.92
C HIS A 797 12.74 50.22 -28.47
N GLY A 798 13.28 49.43 -27.54
CA GLY A 798 13.66 49.89 -26.19
C GLY A 798 13.14 48.96 -25.10
N SER A 799 13.94 48.75 -24.04
CA SER A 799 13.59 47.81 -22.96
C SER A 799 12.30 48.23 -22.25
N SER A 800 12.17 49.50 -21.86
CA SER A 800 11.08 50.04 -21.04
C SER A 800 10.24 51.13 -21.71
N SER A 801 10.78 51.80 -22.72
CA SER A 801 10.12 52.87 -23.49
C SER A 801 9.63 52.42 -24.88
N GLY A 802 10.00 51.21 -25.31
CA GLY A 802 9.74 50.68 -26.64
C GLY A 802 8.28 50.34 -26.92
N THR A 803 7.95 50.21 -28.20
CA THR A 803 6.64 49.78 -28.69
C THR A 803 6.31 48.39 -28.15
N LEU A 804 5.19 48.29 -27.41
CA LEU A 804 4.70 47.01 -26.90
C LEU A 804 4.09 46.21 -28.05
N LEU A 805 4.68 45.08 -28.38
CA LEU A 805 4.15 44.17 -29.39
C LEU A 805 3.09 43.25 -28.79
N TYR A 806 3.38 42.60 -27.67
CA TYR A 806 2.43 41.67 -27.05
C TYR A 806 2.61 41.55 -25.53
N THR A 807 1.52 41.33 -24.80
CA THR A 807 1.52 40.99 -23.37
C THR A 807 0.84 39.65 -23.17
N PHE A 808 1.51 38.73 -22.49
CA PHE A 808 0.95 37.41 -22.17
C PHE A 808 -0.03 37.49 -21.00
N ASP A 809 -1.18 36.83 -21.13
CA ASP A 809 -2.21 36.79 -20.08
C ASP A 809 -1.65 36.26 -18.76
N ASN A 810 -2.10 36.78 -17.62
CA ASN A 810 -1.64 36.35 -16.29
C ASN A 810 -1.80 34.83 -16.01
N ALA A 811 -2.68 34.15 -16.75
CA ALA A 811 -2.90 32.72 -16.65
C ALA A 811 -2.08 31.89 -17.68
N PHE A 812 -1.28 32.53 -18.52
CA PHE A 812 -0.53 31.87 -19.58
C PHE A 812 0.66 31.07 -19.01
N SER A 813 0.73 29.80 -19.37
CA SER A 813 1.73 28.84 -18.91
C SER A 813 2.17 27.94 -20.05
N VAL A 814 3.46 27.61 -20.07
CA VAL A 814 4.11 26.87 -21.16
C VAL A 814 4.89 25.68 -20.63
N THR A 815 5.08 24.67 -21.47
CA THR A 815 5.90 23.49 -21.19
C THR A 815 7.28 23.60 -21.84
N THR A 816 8.27 22.89 -21.28
CA THR A 816 9.60 22.79 -21.90
C THR A 816 9.48 22.24 -23.32
N GLY A 817 10.09 22.93 -24.29
CA GLY A 817 10.04 22.60 -25.71
C GLY A 817 8.92 23.29 -26.48
N ASP A 818 8.03 24.03 -25.81
CA ASP A 818 7.02 24.83 -26.49
C ASP A 818 7.68 25.92 -27.35
N VAL A 819 7.06 26.22 -28.49
CA VAL A 819 7.41 27.32 -29.39
C VAL A 819 6.26 28.31 -29.43
N ILE A 820 6.55 29.62 -29.38
CA ILE A 820 5.55 30.68 -29.38
C ILE A 820 5.87 31.65 -30.51
N ILE A 821 4.94 31.85 -31.45
CA ILE A 821 5.10 32.74 -32.59
C ILE A 821 4.25 33.99 -32.36
N VAL A 822 4.92 35.15 -32.28
CA VAL A 822 4.30 36.47 -32.14
C VAL A 822 4.24 37.13 -33.51
N HIS A 823 3.06 37.14 -34.13
CA HIS A 823 2.82 37.79 -35.41
C HIS A 823 2.51 39.29 -35.21
N THR A 824 3.08 40.15 -36.05
CA THR A 824 2.84 41.61 -36.04
C THR A 824 2.16 42.04 -37.34
N ASP A 825 0.83 41.84 -37.44
CA ASP A 825 0.01 42.39 -38.53
C ASP A 825 -1.38 42.78 -38.03
N SER A 826 -1.77 44.04 -38.28
CA SER A 826 -3.08 44.62 -37.93
C SER A 826 -4.23 44.29 -38.90
N GLY A 827 -3.96 43.57 -40.00
CA GLY A 827 -4.96 43.22 -41.01
C GLY A 827 -5.82 42.00 -40.64
N THR A 828 -7.15 42.11 -40.76
CA THR A 828 -8.05 40.95 -40.68
C THR A 828 -7.74 39.98 -41.82
N LYS A 829 -6.90 38.97 -41.58
CA LYS A 829 -6.59 37.96 -42.59
C LYS A 829 -7.61 36.84 -42.53
N THR A 830 -8.35 36.70 -43.63
CA THR A 830 -9.23 35.55 -43.83
C THR A 830 -8.44 34.46 -44.54
N GLY A 831 -8.04 33.42 -43.80
CA GLY A 831 -7.52 32.18 -44.38
C GLY A 831 -6.06 31.83 -44.08
N GLU A 832 -5.49 32.27 -42.96
CA GLU A 832 -4.16 31.77 -42.55
C GLU A 832 -4.23 30.30 -42.13
N VAL A 833 -3.21 29.56 -42.57
CA VAL A 833 -3.03 28.13 -42.36
C VAL A 833 -2.14 27.98 -41.13
N ASN A 834 -2.67 27.36 -40.08
CA ASN A 834 -1.92 26.98 -38.87
C ASN A 834 -0.62 26.25 -39.27
N GLU A 835 0.53 26.76 -38.83
CA GLU A 835 1.86 26.29 -39.24
C GLU A 835 2.27 25.03 -38.46
N ASP A 836 1.52 23.95 -38.65
CA ASP A 836 1.83 22.64 -38.06
C ASP A 836 3.04 22.02 -38.79
N VAL A 837 4.13 21.82 -38.05
CA VAL A 837 5.37 21.20 -38.55
C VAL A 837 5.17 19.70 -38.70
N GLY A 838 4.49 19.28 -39.77
CA GLY A 838 4.39 17.86 -40.08
C GLY A 838 3.26 17.51 -41.04
N GLY A 839 3.62 17.43 -42.32
CA GLY A 839 2.95 16.65 -43.37
C GLY A 839 1.52 16.15 -43.10
N THR A 840 0.59 16.72 -43.86
CA THR A 840 -0.82 16.35 -44.05
C THR A 840 -1.78 16.80 -42.96
N ARG A 841 -2.50 17.91 -43.21
CA ARG A 841 -3.88 18.00 -42.74
C ARG A 841 -4.82 18.78 -43.65
N ASN A 842 -6.00 18.21 -43.67
CA ASN A 842 -7.16 18.52 -44.46
C ASN A 842 -8.17 19.04 -43.43
N ASP A 843 -8.01 20.29 -42.99
CA ASP A 843 -8.99 20.96 -42.15
C ASP A 843 -9.65 22.08 -42.97
N SER A 844 -10.96 21.95 -43.12
CA SER A 844 -11.83 22.80 -43.92
C SER A 844 -11.82 24.23 -43.38
N PRO A 845 -11.85 25.27 -44.24
CA PRO A 845 -11.73 26.66 -43.83
C PRO A 845 -13.03 27.11 -43.14
N THR A 846 -13.10 26.97 -41.83
CA THR A 846 -14.14 27.61 -41.01
C THR A 846 -13.50 28.75 -40.23
N THR A 847 -13.51 29.93 -40.85
CA THR A 847 -13.45 31.27 -40.23
C THR A 847 -13.04 31.30 -38.74
N THR A 848 -11.77 31.09 -38.45
CA THR A 848 -11.16 31.52 -37.18
C THR A 848 -10.88 33.01 -37.31
N THR A 849 -11.72 33.83 -36.67
CA THR A 849 -11.39 35.24 -36.45
C THR A 849 -10.14 35.30 -35.57
N CYS A 850 -9.10 36.03 -35.99
CA CYS A 850 -7.93 36.36 -35.18
C CYS A 850 -8.39 36.95 -33.84
N SER A 851 -8.59 36.11 -32.83
CA SER A 851 -8.84 36.53 -31.47
C SER A 851 -7.49 36.74 -30.83
N THR A 852 -7.31 37.85 -30.11
CA THR A 852 -6.08 38.31 -29.47
C THR A 852 -5.60 37.43 -28.29
N GLY A 853 -5.91 36.14 -28.29
CA GLY A 853 -5.50 35.18 -27.27
C GLY A 853 -4.66 34.05 -27.87
N PRO A 854 -3.79 33.42 -27.07
CA PRO A 854 -2.88 32.38 -27.55
C PRO A 854 -3.63 31.13 -28.01
N HIS A 855 -3.36 30.69 -29.23
CA HIS A 855 -3.88 29.43 -29.78
C HIS A 855 -2.75 28.42 -29.88
N GLY A 856 -2.86 27.28 -29.19
CA GLY A 856 -1.82 26.27 -29.16
C GLY A 856 -2.28 24.90 -29.65
N VAL A 857 -1.50 24.27 -30.53
CA VAL A 857 -1.66 22.85 -30.92
C VAL A 857 -0.28 22.20 -30.93
N ASN A 858 -0.14 21.03 -30.28
CA ASN A 858 1.11 20.26 -30.26
C ASN A 858 2.36 20.99 -29.75
N GLY A 859 2.22 21.97 -28.86
CA GLY A 859 3.35 22.71 -28.28
C GLY A 859 3.82 23.91 -29.12
N VAL A 860 3.14 24.23 -30.22
CA VAL A 860 3.35 25.49 -30.96
C VAL A 860 2.17 26.42 -30.67
N TRP A 861 2.47 27.66 -30.30
CA TRP A 861 1.52 28.69 -29.88
C TRP A 861 1.58 29.91 -30.79
N ASP A 862 0.46 30.28 -31.40
CA ASP A 862 0.37 31.52 -32.18
C ASP A 862 -0.28 32.64 -31.36
N VAL A 863 0.35 33.82 -31.35
CA VAL A 863 -0.21 35.06 -30.79
C VAL A 863 -0.11 36.19 -31.81
N TYR A 864 -1.14 37.03 -31.87
CA TYR A 864 -1.25 38.10 -32.86
C TYR A 864 -1.23 39.46 -32.15
N SER A 865 -0.20 40.25 -32.44
CA SER A 865 -0.06 41.65 -32.06
C SER A 865 -0.95 42.54 -32.93
N ALA A 866 -1.39 43.67 -32.36
CA ALA A 866 -2.09 44.71 -33.10
C ALA A 866 -1.14 45.65 -33.87
N ASP A 867 0.18 45.45 -33.74
CA ASP A 867 1.19 46.25 -34.41
C ASP A 867 1.19 46.02 -35.94
N THR A 868 1.57 47.05 -36.71
CA THR A 868 1.50 47.05 -38.19
C THR A 868 2.74 46.48 -38.89
N GLY A 869 3.66 45.89 -38.12
CA GLY A 869 4.90 45.30 -38.61
C GLY A 869 6.13 46.10 -38.20
N PHE A 870 7.31 45.53 -38.42
CA PHE A 870 8.58 46.06 -37.94
C PHE A 870 8.91 47.39 -38.61
N THR A 871 9.28 48.38 -37.80
CA THR A 871 9.26 49.78 -38.23
C THR A 871 10.59 50.29 -38.79
N ALA A 872 11.65 49.46 -38.81
CA ALA A 872 13.00 49.86 -39.23
C ALA A 872 13.85 48.72 -39.80
N THR A 873 14.84 49.07 -40.65
CA THR A 873 15.88 48.15 -41.15
C THR A 873 16.98 47.86 -40.13
N ASP A 874 17.04 48.67 -39.08
CA ASP A 874 17.88 48.53 -37.89
C ASP A 874 16.95 48.45 -36.66
N ASN A 875 16.90 47.31 -35.96
CA ASN A 875 15.90 47.09 -34.92
C ASN A 875 16.41 46.20 -33.78
N CYS A 876 15.72 46.28 -32.63
CA CYS A 876 15.99 45.50 -31.43
C CYS A 876 14.69 45.03 -30.77
N PHE A 877 14.65 43.77 -30.36
CA PHE A 877 13.54 43.14 -29.66
C PHE A 877 13.94 42.68 -28.28
N PHE A 878 13.05 42.89 -27.31
CA PHE A 878 13.25 42.53 -25.91
C PHE A 878 12.10 41.67 -25.41
N LEU A 879 12.44 40.57 -24.72
CA LEU A 879 11.50 39.76 -23.95
C LEU A 879 11.63 40.11 -22.47
N ARG A 880 10.51 40.41 -21.80
CA ARG A 880 10.49 40.76 -20.36
C ARG A 880 9.55 39.87 -19.57
N ASN A 881 9.93 39.56 -18.34
CA ASN A 881 9.05 38.86 -17.40
C ASN A 881 8.08 39.83 -16.70
N GLY A 882 7.08 39.28 -16.00
CA GLY A 882 6.10 40.07 -15.24
C GLY A 882 6.66 40.89 -14.07
N LEU A 883 7.97 40.78 -13.79
CA LEU A 883 8.71 41.63 -12.84
C LEU A 883 9.53 42.72 -13.55
N ASN A 884 9.32 42.93 -14.85
CA ASN A 884 10.00 43.91 -15.68
C ASN A 884 11.50 43.60 -15.91
N ALA A 885 11.99 42.39 -15.60
CA ALA A 885 13.36 42.00 -15.93
C ALA A 885 13.46 41.57 -17.40
N ILE A 886 14.56 41.94 -18.08
CA ILE A 886 14.86 41.44 -19.43
C ILE A 886 15.26 39.97 -19.30
N VAL A 887 14.64 39.12 -20.12
CA VAL A 887 14.86 37.67 -20.17
C VAL A 887 15.75 37.29 -21.34
N ASP A 888 15.56 37.94 -22.49
CA ASP A 888 16.35 37.74 -23.72
C ASP A 888 16.20 38.99 -24.63
N ALA A 889 17.16 39.26 -25.51
CA ALA A 889 17.05 40.28 -26.55
C ALA A 889 17.83 39.96 -27.82
N VAL A 890 17.41 40.55 -28.93
CA VAL A 890 18.15 40.49 -30.20
C VAL A 890 18.11 41.83 -30.91
N CYS A 891 19.25 42.29 -31.41
CA CYS A 891 19.38 43.46 -32.27
C CYS A 891 19.95 43.06 -33.63
N PHE A 892 19.40 43.61 -34.71
CA PHE A 892 19.90 43.43 -36.07
C PHE A 892 20.03 44.76 -36.79
N SER A 893 20.94 44.80 -37.76
CA SER A 893 21.20 45.98 -38.58
C SER A 893 21.50 45.63 -40.03
N ASN A 894 21.04 46.44 -40.96
CA ASN A 894 21.35 46.31 -42.38
C ASN A 894 22.81 46.71 -42.73
N MET A 895 23.63 47.11 -41.76
CA MET A 895 25.04 47.46 -41.89
C MET A 895 25.33 48.55 -42.96
N ASP A 896 24.38 49.46 -43.20
CA ASP A 896 24.54 50.54 -44.18
C ASP A 896 25.34 51.75 -43.65
N GLY A 897 25.72 51.71 -42.38
CA GLY A 897 26.45 52.76 -41.69
C GLY A 897 25.60 53.95 -41.22
N ASP A 898 24.27 53.87 -41.27
CA ASP A 898 23.33 54.89 -40.78
C ASP A 898 22.49 54.32 -39.61
N ALA A 899 23.12 54.18 -38.44
CA ALA A 899 22.40 53.72 -37.25
C ALA A 899 21.38 54.80 -36.85
N THR A 900 20.09 54.53 -37.02
CA THR A 900 19.04 55.51 -36.73
C THR A 900 19.16 56.08 -35.30
N SER A 901 18.79 57.35 -35.09
CA SER A 901 18.75 57.95 -33.74
C SER A 901 17.89 57.14 -32.75
N THR A 902 16.93 56.39 -33.29
CA THR A 902 16.09 55.44 -32.54
C THR A 902 16.92 54.28 -32.01
N MET A 903 17.72 53.61 -32.85
CA MET A 903 18.61 52.51 -32.44
C MET A 903 19.62 52.97 -31.37
N MET A 904 20.18 54.17 -31.52
CA MET A 904 21.08 54.77 -30.52
C MET A 904 20.40 55.00 -29.16
N GLY A 905 19.13 55.42 -29.17
CA GLY A 905 18.31 55.55 -27.97
C GLY A 905 18.06 54.20 -27.28
N VAL A 906 17.81 53.14 -28.06
CA VAL A 906 17.56 51.79 -27.54
C VAL A 906 18.76 51.20 -26.79
N PHE A 907 19.97 51.34 -27.35
CA PHE A 907 21.20 50.91 -26.67
C PHE A 907 21.50 51.76 -25.43
N THR A 908 21.09 53.03 -25.44
CA THR A 908 21.21 53.92 -24.28
C THR A 908 20.24 53.51 -23.17
N ASP A 909 18.98 53.20 -23.49
CA ASP A 909 17.98 52.71 -22.53
C ASP A 909 18.39 51.35 -21.92
N TYR A 910 18.95 50.44 -22.73
CA TYR A 910 19.52 49.19 -22.23
C TYR A 910 20.69 49.44 -21.25
N TYR A 911 21.60 50.34 -21.60
CA TYR A 911 22.72 50.73 -20.76
C TYR A 911 22.25 51.39 -19.46
N ASP A 912 21.25 52.26 -19.48
CA ASP A 912 20.74 52.93 -18.29
C ASP A 912 19.97 51.98 -17.35
N ASP A 913 19.24 50.99 -17.88
CA ASP A 913 18.60 49.93 -17.07
C ASP A 913 19.63 49.00 -16.38
N HIS A 914 20.86 48.89 -16.90
CA HIS A 914 21.92 48.00 -16.41
C HIS A 914 23.17 48.72 -15.86
N ALA A 915 23.22 50.05 -15.93
CA ALA A 915 24.30 50.84 -15.36
C ALA A 915 24.33 50.61 -13.84
N PRO A 916 25.52 50.42 -13.23
CA PRO A 916 25.63 50.02 -11.83
C PRO A 916 25.21 51.19 -10.92
N GLN A 917 23.91 51.33 -10.66
CA GLN A 917 23.40 52.27 -9.67
C GLN A 917 23.37 51.69 -8.25
N ASN A 918 23.71 50.41 -8.04
CA ASN A 918 24.00 49.86 -6.71
C ASN A 918 24.95 48.66 -6.80
N ALA A 919 26.01 48.68 -5.99
CA ALA A 919 27.10 47.69 -5.99
C ALA A 919 26.75 46.32 -5.37
N ASP A 920 25.47 45.92 -5.35
CA ASP A 920 25.01 44.70 -4.64
C ASP A 920 23.98 43.86 -5.42
N THR A 921 23.88 44.05 -6.74
CA THR A 921 23.19 43.12 -7.64
C THR A 921 24.21 42.51 -8.57
N THR A 922 24.45 41.20 -8.46
CA THR A 922 25.06 40.44 -9.56
C THR A 922 24.20 40.65 -10.81
N PRO A 923 24.74 41.21 -11.90
CA PRO A 923 23.97 41.35 -13.14
C PRO A 923 23.49 39.96 -13.53
N ILE A 924 22.18 39.80 -13.70
CA ILE A 924 21.59 38.52 -14.12
C ILE A 924 21.99 38.19 -15.56
N ASP A 925 22.60 39.12 -16.28
CA ASP A 925 23.25 38.83 -17.54
C ASP A 925 24.45 39.77 -17.78
N SER A 926 25.68 39.28 -17.65
CA SER A 926 26.90 40.05 -17.95
C SER A 926 27.29 40.01 -19.43
N ASP A 927 26.57 39.21 -20.23
CA ASP A 927 27.01 38.81 -21.57
C ASP A 927 26.26 39.56 -22.69
N MET A 928 25.15 40.23 -22.35
CA MET A 928 24.41 41.12 -23.23
C MET A 928 25.18 42.44 -23.49
N TRP A 929 25.84 42.52 -24.64
CA TRP A 929 26.54 43.71 -25.16
C TRP A 929 27.34 44.48 -24.09
N ALA A 930 28.44 43.90 -23.62
CA ALA A 930 29.31 44.50 -22.59
C ALA A 930 29.85 45.91 -22.97
N PHE A 931 29.10 46.96 -22.62
CA PHE A 931 29.56 48.35 -22.69
C PHE A 931 30.30 48.70 -21.40
N THR A 932 31.52 49.23 -21.53
CA THR A 932 32.18 49.93 -20.42
C THR A 932 31.93 51.45 -20.48
N THR A 933 31.57 52.00 -21.66
CA THR A 933 31.14 53.40 -21.90
C THR A 933 30.40 53.53 -23.23
N LEU A 934 29.29 54.26 -23.31
CA LEU A 934 28.66 54.66 -24.58
C LEU A 934 29.54 55.70 -25.33
N PRO A 935 29.79 55.55 -26.64
CA PRO A 935 30.40 56.61 -27.45
C PRO A 935 29.46 57.82 -27.54
N ALA A 936 29.99 59.04 -27.42
CA ALA A 936 29.21 60.27 -27.56
C ALA A 936 28.50 60.34 -28.92
N ASP A 937 27.30 60.94 -28.95
CA ASP A 937 26.46 61.03 -30.15
C ASP A 937 27.25 61.56 -31.37
N GLY A 938 27.08 60.87 -32.51
CA GLY A 938 27.59 61.33 -33.80
C GLY A 938 28.92 60.76 -34.30
N GLY A 939 29.47 59.68 -33.72
CA GLY A 939 30.78 59.14 -34.13
C GLY A 939 30.89 57.69 -34.60
N ASN A 940 30.02 56.76 -34.18
CA ASN A 940 30.39 55.34 -34.15
C ASN A 940 29.27 54.37 -34.58
N ASP A 941 28.42 54.73 -35.54
CA ASP A 941 27.35 53.87 -36.10
C ASP A 941 27.88 52.47 -36.46
N ALA A 942 29.09 52.39 -37.03
CA ALA A 942 29.75 51.13 -37.38
C ALA A 942 30.09 50.23 -36.17
N THR A 943 30.27 50.78 -34.97
CA THR A 943 30.57 49.98 -33.77
C THR A 943 29.31 49.29 -33.24
N ILE A 944 28.19 50.03 -33.18
CA ILE A 944 26.91 49.48 -32.72
C ILE A 944 26.34 48.51 -33.76
N GLN A 945 26.37 48.87 -35.04
CA GLN A 945 26.00 47.94 -36.11
C GLN A 945 26.87 46.67 -36.06
N GLY A 946 28.18 46.79 -35.80
CA GLY A 946 29.10 45.66 -35.65
C GLY A 946 28.83 44.72 -34.46
N MET A 947 28.00 45.13 -33.49
CA MET A 947 27.55 44.28 -32.37
C MET A 947 26.15 43.69 -32.59
N CYS A 948 25.45 44.17 -33.62
CA CYS A 948 24.16 43.64 -34.04
C CYS A 948 24.35 42.52 -35.07
N VAL A 949 23.33 41.70 -35.20
CA VAL A 949 23.31 40.67 -36.25
C VAL A 949 23.23 41.36 -37.62
N ASN A 950 24.11 40.95 -38.54
CA ASN A 950 24.13 41.50 -39.88
C ASN A 950 22.90 41.05 -40.69
N TRP A 951 21.99 41.99 -40.95
CA TRP A 951 20.78 41.82 -41.77
C TRP A 951 21.00 42.23 -43.25
N ASN A 952 22.20 42.71 -43.62
CA ASN A 952 22.48 43.19 -44.97
C ASN A 952 22.29 42.08 -46.02
N GLY A 953 21.33 42.28 -46.93
CA GLY A 953 21.07 41.38 -48.05
C GLY A 953 20.00 40.31 -47.80
N LEU A 954 19.30 40.34 -46.67
CA LEU A 954 18.08 39.54 -46.47
C LEU A 954 16.93 40.17 -47.29
N ALA A 955 16.73 39.66 -48.51
CA ALA A 955 15.54 39.97 -49.31
C ALA A 955 14.28 39.33 -48.69
N GLY A 956 13.08 39.73 -49.10
CA GLY A 956 11.81 39.17 -48.58
C GLY A 956 11.80 37.63 -48.58
N GLY A 957 11.31 37.04 -47.48
CA GLY A 957 11.25 35.59 -47.25
C GLY A 957 12.41 34.98 -46.45
N ASN A 958 13.28 35.78 -45.83
CA ASN A 958 14.38 35.33 -44.97
C ASN A 958 14.14 35.67 -43.48
N SER A 959 14.87 35.00 -42.59
CA SER A 959 14.83 35.23 -41.13
C SER A 959 16.22 35.16 -40.50
N LEU A 960 16.35 35.68 -39.28
CA LEU A 960 17.47 35.41 -38.39
C LEU A 960 17.08 34.31 -37.42
N LYS A 961 17.84 33.22 -37.39
CA LYS A 961 17.64 32.09 -36.49
C LYS A 961 18.79 32.00 -35.48
N ARG A 962 18.47 31.64 -34.25
CA ARG A 962 19.47 31.32 -33.21
C ARG A 962 20.11 29.97 -33.52
N ASN A 963 21.43 29.87 -33.32
CA ASN A 963 22.26 28.70 -33.67
C ASN A 963 22.16 27.54 -32.64
N GLY A 964 21.49 27.74 -31.50
CA GLY A 964 21.32 26.76 -30.43
C GLY A 964 20.56 27.32 -29.23
N THR A 965 20.49 26.54 -28.14
CA THR A 965 19.74 26.87 -26.91
C THR A 965 20.58 27.52 -25.80
N THR A 966 21.85 27.82 -26.09
CA THR A 966 22.72 28.56 -25.18
C THR A 966 22.65 30.04 -25.54
N ASP A 967 22.35 30.89 -24.57
CA ASP A 967 22.19 32.32 -24.79
C ASP A 967 23.41 33.09 -24.28
N THR A 968 24.15 33.73 -25.18
CA THR A 968 25.18 34.72 -24.84
C THR A 968 24.82 36.10 -25.36
N ASN A 969 23.61 36.26 -25.93
CA ASN A 969 23.11 37.48 -26.56
C ASN A 969 24.09 38.13 -27.58
N ALA A 970 25.02 37.32 -28.11
CA ALA A 970 26.07 37.78 -29.02
C ALA A 970 25.59 37.67 -30.48
N ALA A 971 26.08 38.55 -31.35
CA ALA A 971 25.79 38.44 -32.79
C ALA A 971 26.21 37.08 -33.40
N SER A 972 27.16 36.37 -32.77
CA SER A 972 27.57 35.01 -33.15
C SER A 972 26.53 33.93 -32.85
N ASP A 973 25.56 34.20 -31.98
CA ASP A 973 24.50 33.25 -31.63
C ASP A 973 23.45 33.14 -32.73
N TRP A 974 23.52 34.02 -33.73
CA TRP A 974 22.53 34.14 -34.78
C TRP A 974 23.13 33.83 -36.16
N SER A 975 22.29 33.31 -37.06
CA SER A 975 22.63 33.14 -38.48
C SER A 975 21.46 33.51 -39.37
N ALA A 976 21.76 34.03 -40.56
CA ALA A 976 20.78 34.31 -41.60
C ALA A 976 20.28 32.99 -42.22
N SER A 977 18.98 32.78 -42.19
CA SER A 977 18.28 31.66 -42.83
C SER A 977 17.69 32.08 -44.17
N GLY A 978 17.90 31.25 -45.20
CA GLY A 978 17.38 31.45 -46.57
C GLY A 978 15.88 31.20 -46.75
N ALA A 979 15.18 30.86 -45.67
CA ALA A 979 13.73 30.64 -45.62
C ALA A 979 13.23 30.94 -44.21
N GLN A 980 12.07 31.60 -44.12
CA GLN A 980 11.24 31.65 -42.91
C GLN A 980 10.70 30.24 -42.65
N ASN A 981 11.07 29.64 -41.51
CA ASN A 981 10.52 28.35 -41.11
C ASN A 981 10.05 28.44 -39.64
N PRO A 982 8.99 29.20 -39.37
CA PRO A 982 8.35 29.23 -38.05
C PRO A 982 7.99 27.82 -37.57
N GLY A 983 8.15 27.57 -36.26
CA GLY A 983 7.92 26.30 -35.60
C GLY A 983 9.07 25.28 -35.74
N THR A 984 10.12 25.57 -36.52
CA THR A 984 11.24 24.64 -36.75
C THR A 984 12.50 25.07 -36.01
N HIS A 985 12.54 24.72 -34.72
CA HIS A 985 13.76 24.78 -33.93
C HIS A 985 14.59 23.49 -34.12
N PRO A 986 15.94 23.53 -34.15
CA PRO A 986 16.78 22.32 -34.09
C PRO A 986 16.62 21.53 -32.79
#